data_AF-A0A0B4EMT8-F1
#
_entry.id   AF-A0A0B4EMT8-F1
#
_cell.length_a   1.000
_cell.length_b   1.000
_cell.length_c   1.000
_cell.angle_alpha   90.00
_cell.angle_beta   90.00
_cell.angle_gamma   90.00
#
_symmetry.space_group_name_H-M   'P 1'
#
loop_
_entity.id
_entity.type
_entity.pdbx_description
1 polymer ?
#
loop_
_entity_poly.entity_id
_entity_poly.type
_entity_poly.pdbx_seq_one_letter_code
_entity_poly.pdbx_strand_id
1 'polypeptide(L)'
;MELRGAASSKGSPDTRSILTSTMAKISTGTSSPRKSSFLQLQSIPPPLRPLVRAYLLGYASAVLPRLLTLVLQHLSNRERKTPNYALPERDENTFLESAKHVLKTGLDPCRFPTFCAALVGGATLLQAPLNKIITRAATNLGSVAKLRLSRFLATFVSAWFSLKLLQSKKPTLRRRAGSSTTRYVDPATGKKLAGRTVDLTLFAATQAIDVIVGELWARHKGRRLAAQKWTKVEAFISQMTDPVSFVASCALIMWAWFYAPDNLPRAYNKWITSAAHVDIRLIEALRRCRTRELSYEKETGQAHLLGTMCTDHSLPYEWGDPCKTIPFPCDIVHMGRGPSCEYHAWRRFWLSWKWSMYTYLPLALALQLRKPNRDSLRTALLSAARSSAFLGTYITLFYYGVCLGRTRIGPHLLGKDVACRQKIDGGYCVGVGCFLCGWSVLIETANRRKDMALFVAPRAMATLLPRQYKMEVQWRETLAFALSTAVVFTCARENPRRVRGMLGGILGLAMKEIEQSESVTPVEYVGYNPFPVNNFIYKVALSSPATKEHFTRAGHQTCAVLPPLTGESTVIVRLSNPTSMGMNNTNRVENEVCAMAVAREAMASVKGGRYNSIVPRVYAWKSTRMMAGDAPEQGFGWIVMEYMEGEVLDMLFADMKWDEKKRVIGEIACIFAAFQKAKLPQRVELHGGMTVRDGDIVSGQPTMHKGEPSGYVGLWKARIDHALEQADESTLINGWKGGVRERIEKFKNYKLGVLIHNGEVDSTLLGLVHNDFTINNMLYNPQTKRITALLDFDWSSVTHPAHEFFTSFHDVHGRVDEASEKLRKAIFSGDFGNHPDEDEDQEAWKLAKTWDDALKQHGGKRPCDFKGIELLQGLWNFVYSICPFELGSKVMLFRRSKKESEAAKARVEGQISKMLSGWGV
;
A
#
# COMPACT_ATOMS: atom_id res chain seq x y z
N MET A 1 50.05 10.23 -30.34
CA MET A 1 51.28 9.56 -29.91
C MET A 1 50.94 8.09 -29.75
N GLU A 2 51.57 7.27 -30.59
CA GLU A 2 51.27 5.85 -30.82
C GLU A 2 51.31 5.02 -29.55
N LEU A 3 50.56 3.91 -29.54
CA LEU A 3 51.06 2.62 -29.08
C LEU A 3 50.26 1.49 -29.75
N ARG A 4 50.96 0.74 -30.61
CA ARG A 4 50.54 -0.52 -31.26
C ARG A 4 50.58 -1.68 -30.26
N GLY A 5 49.66 -2.64 -30.47
CA GLY A 5 49.96 -4.08 -30.50
C GLY A 5 50.21 -4.84 -29.20
N ALA A 6 49.20 -5.59 -28.74
CA ALA A 6 49.39 -6.92 -28.16
C ALA A 6 48.11 -7.75 -28.39
N ALA A 7 48.14 -8.60 -29.41
CA ALA A 7 47.17 -9.66 -29.59
C ALA A 7 47.51 -10.79 -28.60
N SER A 8 46.59 -11.10 -27.69
CA SER A 8 46.58 -12.34 -26.92
C SER A 8 45.14 -12.83 -26.86
N SER A 9 44.97 -14.08 -27.29
CA SER A 9 43.73 -14.84 -27.36
C SER A 9 43.06 -14.95 -25.99
N LYS A 10 42.08 -14.10 -25.71
CA LYS A 10 41.18 -14.27 -24.56
C LYS A 10 39.94 -15.03 -25.01
N GLY A 11 39.74 -16.22 -24.41
CA GLY A 11 38.50 -16.98 -24.50
C GLY A 11 37.30 -16.11 -24.13
N SER A 12 36.15 -16.41 -24.74
CA SER A 12 34.94 -15.62 -24.53
C SER A 12 34.58 -15.58 -23.04
N PRO A 13 34.40 -14.41 -22.43
CA PRO A 13 33.95 -14.33 -21.05
C PRO A 13 32.53 -14.89 -20.95
N ASP A 14 32.35 -15.82 -20.01
CA ASP A 14 31.09 -16.45 -19.68
C ASP A 14 30.03 -15.38 -19.33
N THR A 15 28.90 -15.41 -20.04
CA THR A 15 27.88 -14.35 -20.02
C THR A 15 27.17 -14.17 -18.68
N ARG A 16 27.33 -15.11 -17.73
CA ARG A 16 26.89 -14.94 -16.33
C ARG A 16 27.90 -14.16 -15.47
N SER A 17 29.20 -14.29 -15.74
CA SER A 17 30.25 -13.49 -15.08
C SER A 17 30.17 -12.00 -15.47
N ILE A 18 29.65 -11.67 -16.66
CA ILE A 18 29.49 -10.27 -17.09
C ILE A 18 28.39 -9.53 -16.27
N LEU A 19 27.51 -10.26 -15.58
CA LEU A 19 26.54 -9.66 -14.66
C LEU A 19 27.10 -9.45 -13.24
N THR A 20 28.10 -10.22 -12.82
CA THR A 20 28.71 -10.13 -11.48
C THR A 20 30.05 -9.37 -11.46
N SER A 21 30.90 -9.51 -12.48
CA SER A 21 32.28 -9.01 -12.49
C SER A 21 32.44 -7.52 -12.86
N THR A 22 31.47 -6.89 -13.54
CA THR A 22 31.54 -5.43 -13.82
C THR A 22 30.99 -4.58 -12.65
N MET A 23 30.65 -5.19 -11.51
CA MET A 23 30.03 -4.49 -10.36
C MET A 23 30.99 -4.21 -9.18
N ALA A 24 32.29 -4.51 -9.30
CA ALA A 24 33.26 -4.34 -8.20
C ALA A 24 34.01 -2.99 -8.16
N LYS A 25 33.77 -2.06 -9.08
CA LYS A 25 34.35 -0.70 -9.01
C LYS A 25 33.26 0.32 -9.34
N ILE A 26 33.13 1.32 -8.47
CA ILE A 26 32.18 2.45 -8.49
C ILE A 26 30.92 2.20 -7.65
N SER A 27 31.02 2.42 -6.33
CA SER A 27 30.02 3.17 -5.54
C SER A 27 30.48 3.35 -4.08
N THR A 28 31.50 4.18 -3.85
CA THR A 28 31.66 4.88 -2.57
C THR A 28 31.00 6.24 -2.68
N GLY A 29 29.67 6.23 -2.57
CA GLY A 29 28.84 7.42 -2.58
C GLY A 29 27.66 7.22 -1.64
N THR A 30 27.93 7.22 -0.33
CA THR A 30 26.93 7.15 0.75
C THR A 30 26.03 8.38 0.72
N SER A 31 25.02 8.38 -0.15
CA SER A 31 23.90 9.31 -0.03
C SER A 31 22.90 8.74 0.99
N SER A 32 23.00 9.23 2.21
CA SER A 32 22.03 9.02 3.28
C SER A 32 20.61 9.33 2.78
N PRO A 33 19.65 8.38 2.80
CA PRO A 33 18.27 8.69 2.48
C PRO A 33 17.71 9.56 3.62
N ARG A 34 17.42 10.82 3.30
CA ARG A 34 16.79 11.80 4.20
C ARG A 34 15.55 11.19 4.88
N LYS A 35 15.72 10.84 6.16
CA LYS A 35 14.68 10.39 7.10
C LYS A 35 13.49 11.36 7.08
N SER A 36 12.26 10.87 6.91
CA SER A 36 11.08 11.73 7.04
C SER A 36 10.93 12.21 8.48
N SER A 37 11.08 13.51 8.70
CA SER A 37 11.27 14.17 9.99
C SER A 37 9.97 14.62 10.68
N PHE A 38 9.01 13.72 10.91
CA PHE A 38 7.84 14.07 11.75
C PHE A 38 7.86 13.31 13.08
N LEU A 39 8.31 14.01 14.13
CA LEU A 39 8.20 13.67 15.57
C LEU A 39 8.84 12.34 16.00
N GLN A 40 10.17 12.23 15.91
CA GLN A 40 10.92 11.17 16.59
C GLN A 40 10.94 11.45 18.11
N LEU A 41 9.94 10.94 18.83
CA LEU A 41 9.87 10.96 20.30
C LEU A 41 10.69 9.81 20.92
N GLN A 42 11.93 9.62 20.45
CA GLN A 42 12.78 8.51 20.90
C GLN A 42 13.13 8.60 22.38
N SER A 43 13.23 9.82 22.93
CA SER A 43 13.50 10.10 24.35
C SER A 43 12.34 9.79 25.31
N ILE A 44 11.15 9.46 24.81
CA ILE A 44 9.96 9.19 25.62
C ILE A 44 9.72 7.68 25.68
N PRO A 45 9.42 7.10 26.86
CA PRO A 45 9.09 5.69 27.00
C PRO A 45 8.00 5.25 26.00
N PRO A 46 8.16 4.09 25.33
CA PRO A 46 7.19 3.58 24.35
C PRO A 46 5.71 3.69 24.75
N PRO A 47 5.28 3.35 25.99
CA PRO A 47 3.86 3.43 26.37
C PRO A 47 3.33 4.87 26.49
N LEU A 48 4.20 5.89 26.63
CA LEU A 48 3.80 7.30 26.74
C LEU A 48 3.81 8.04 25.39
N ARG A 49 4.43 7.46 24.35
CA ARG A 49 4.50 8.07 23.01
C ARG A 49 3.11 8.37 22.42
N PRO A 50 2.10 7.47 22.49
CA PRO A 50 0.77 7.76 21.96
C PRO A 50 0.10 8.96 22.66
N LEU A 51 0.27 9.09 23.99
CA LEU A 51 -0.25 10.20 24.78
C LEU A 51 0.33 11.53 24.30
N VAL A 52 1.65 11.61 24.17
CA VAL A 52 2.34 12.84 23.77
C VAL A 52 2.02 13.22 22.31
N ARG A 53 2.00 12.24 21.40
CA ARG A 53 1.58 12.47 20.00
C ARG A 53 0.16 13.03 19.94
N ALA A 54 -0.78 12.43 20.68
CA ALA A 54 -2.16 12.87 20.70
C ALA A 54 -2.30 14.29 21.27
N TYR A 55 -1.53 14.64 22.30
CA TYR A 55 -1.50 16.02 22.83
C TYR A 55 -0.98 17.02 21.79
N LEU A 56 0.17 16.73 21.15
CA LEU A 56 0.78 17.64 20.17
C LEU A 56 -0.11 17.83 18.93
N LEU A 57 -0.70 16.76 18.42
CA LEU A 57 -1.66 16.83 17.31
C LEU A 57 -2.93 17.58 17.72
N GLY A 58 -3.46 17.32 18.91
CA GLY A 58 -4.59 18.04 19.48
C GLY A 58 -4.31 19.54 19.62
N TYR A 59 -3.14 19.91 20.14
CA TYR A 59 -2.69 21.29 20.31
C TYR A 59 -2.57 22.00 18.95
N ALA A 60 -1.87 21.39 17.99
CA ALA A 60 -1.76 21.91 16.63
C ALA A 60 -3.14 22.14 15.99
N SER A 61 -4.06 21.19 16.13
CA SER A 61 -5.42 21.32 15.56
C SER A 61 -6.26 22.44 16.20
N ALA A 62 -6.03 22.74 17.48
CA ALA A 62 -6.79 23.76 18.22
C ALA A 62 -6.22 25.18 18.02
N VAL A 63 -4.90 25.29 17.86
CA VAL A 63 -4.17 26.57 17.84
C VAL A 63 -3.94 27.07 16.42
N LEU A 64 -3.49 26.20 15.50
CA LEU A 64 -3.04 26.61 14.16
C LEU A 64 -4.13 27.31 13.32
N PRO A 65 -5.39 26.83 13.26
CA PRO A 65 -6.44 27.51 12.51
C PRO A 65 -6.78 28.90 13.04
N ARG A 66 -6.69 29.09 14.37
CA ARG A 66 -6.99 30.37 15.03
C ARG A 66 -5.88 31.38 14.77
N LEU A 67 -4.62 30.95 14.85
CA LEU A 67 -3.47 31.78 14.49
C LEU A 67 -3.52 32.16 13.00
N LEU A 68 -3.84 31.21 12.11
CA LEU A 68 -4.01 31.50 10.69
C LEU A 68 -5.13 32.52 10.44
N THR A 69 -6.28 32.37 11.11
CA THR A 69 -7.39 33.32 10.99
C THR A 69 -6.98 34.70 11.48
N LEU A 70 -6.24 34.79 12.60
CA LEU A 70 -5.72 36.04 13.15
C LEU A 70 -4.78 36.74 12.15
N VAL A 71 -3.87 35.99 11.53
CA VAL A 71 -2.93 36.49 10.51
C VAL A 71 -3.70 36.99 9.28
N LEU A 72 -4.66 36.20 8.78
CA LEU A 72 -5.48 36.58 7.62
C LEU A 72 -6.33 37.83 7.89
N GLN A 73 -6.88 37.98 9.09
CA GLN A 73 -7.62 39.17 9.50
C GLN A 73 -6.71 40.41 9.53
N HIS A 74 -5.50 40.28 10.08
CA HIS A 74 -4.55 41.38 10.14
C HIS A 74 -4.07 41.81 8.73
N LEU A 75 -3.81 40.85 7.84
CA LEU A 75 -3.43 41.12 6.45
C LEU A 75 -4.59 41.72 5.64
N SER A 76 -5.82 41.20 5.79
CA SER A 76 -6.99 41.67 5.04
C SER A 76 -7.50 43.05 5.48
N ASN A 77 -7.28 43.43 6.74
CA ASN A 77 -7.70 44.74 7.25
C ASN A 77 -6.82 45.89 6.76
N ARG A 78 -5.69 45.60 6.11
CA ARG A 78 -4.79 46.61 5.53
C ARG A 78 -5.31 47.19 4.20
N GLU A 79 -6.34 46.60 3.59
CA GLU A 79 -6.76 46.93 2.21
C GLU A 79 -8.27 47.16 1.95
N ARG A 80 -9.20 47.11 2.93
CA ARG A 80 -10.66 47.24 2.64
C ARG A 80 -11.38 48.42 3.30
N LYS A 81 -12.00 49.27 2.46
CA LYS A 81 -13.21 50.05 2.78
C LYS A 81 -14.42 49.09 2.91
N THR A 82 -15.17 49.20 4.00
CA THR A 82 -16.29 48.30 4.36
C THR A 82 -17.56 48.56 3.54
N PRO A 83 -18.28 47.51 3.05
CA PRO A 83 -19.65 47.66 2.55
C PRO A 83 -20.69 47.74 3.68
N ASN A 84 -21.78 48.50 3.46
CA ASN A 84 -22.77 48.98 4.43
C ASN A 84 -23.64 47.95 5.20
N TYR A 85 -23.39 46.64 5.10
CA TYR A 85 -24.23 45.61 5.75
C TYR A 85 -23.48 44.65 6.69
N ALA A 86 -22.26 44.98 7.11
CA ALA A 86 -21.51 44.17 8.09
C ALA A 86 -21.74 44.66 9.53
N LEU A 87 -22.27 43.78 10.40
CA LEU A 87 -22.32 44.03 11.85
C LEU A 87 -20.91 44.29 12.41
N PRO A 88 -20.71 45.36 13.19
CA PRO A 88 -19.42 45.71 13.75
C PRO A 88 -19.11 44.83 14.96
N GLU A 89 -18.07 44.01 14.88
CA GLU A 89 -17.40 43.51 16.08
C GLU A 89 -15.89 43.69 15.93
N ARG A 90 -15.42 44.79 16.50
CA ARG A 90 -14.01 45.12 16.65
C ARG A 90 -13.62 44.73 18.08
N ASP A 91 -12.90 43.62 18.25
CA ASP A 91 -12.18 43.34 19.51
C ASP A 91 -10.88 44.16 19.42
N GLU A 92 -10.71 45.17 20.30
CA GLU A 92 -9.61 46.16 20.29
C GLU A 92 -8.24 45.62 20.77
N ASN A 93 -7.99 44.31 20.66
CA ASN A 93 -6.75 43.72 21.15
C ASN A 93 -5.64 43.78 20.08
N THR A 94 -4.41 44.07 20.49
CA THR A 94 -3.26 43.99 19.57
C THR A 94 -3.06 42.56 19.04
N PHE A 95 -2.48 42.42 17.84
CA PHE A 95 -2.22 41.11 17.22
C PHE A 95 -1.44 40.18 18.17
N LEU A 96 -0.43 40.73 18.85
CA LEU A 96 0.42 39.98 19.77
C LEU A 96 -0.34 39.47 21.00
N GLU A 97 -1.21 40.29 21.60
CA GLU A 97 -2.04 39.88 22.73
C GLU A 97 -3.04 38.79 22.35
N SER A 98 -3.64 38.91 21.16
CA SER A 98 -4.55 37.91 20.63
C SER A 98 -3.84 36.59 20.31
N ALA A 99 -2.62 36.63 19.76
CA ALA A 99 -1.80 35.45 19.51
C ALA A 99 -1.37 34.78 20.82
N LYS A 100 -0.91 35.55 21.82
CA LYS A 100 -0.53 35.07 23.15
C LYS A 100 -1.73 34.44 23.87
N HIS A 101 -2.90 35.06 23.77
CA HIS A 101 -4.13 34.51 24.31
C HIS A 101 -4.49 33.17 23.64
N VAL A 102 -4.39 33.06 22.30
CA VAL A 102 -4.66 31.79 21.58
C VAL A 102 -3.71 30.67 22.01
N LEU A 103 -2.41 30.95 22.15
CA LEU A 103 -1.40 29.99 22.60
C LEU A 103 -1.66 29.53 24.05
N LYS A 104 -1.80 30.48 25.00
CA LYS A 104 -2.08 30.17 26.41
C LYS A 104 -3.39 29.40 26.58
N THR A 105 -4.39 29.76 25.79
CA THR A 105 -5.70 29.11 25.79
C THR A 105 -5.63 27.65 25.37
N GLY A 106 -4.70 27.27 24.49
CA GLY A 106 -4.49 25.88 24.05
C GLY A 106 -3.96 24.96 25.14
N LEU A 107 -3.25 25.50 26.14
CA LEU A 107 -2.63 24.75 27.24
C LEU A 107 -3.58 24.43 28.41
N ASP A 108 -4.81 24.94 28.37
CA ASP A 108 -5.83 24.74 29.40
C ASP A 108 -6.18 23.24 29.57
N PRO A 109 -6.10 22.67 30.80
CA PRO A 109 -6.35 21.26 31.07
C PRO A 109 -7.75 20.77 30.66
N CYS A 110 -8.76 21.66 30.64
CA CYS A 110 -10.14 21.30 30.29
C CYS A 110 -10.44 21.58 28.80
N ARG A 111 -9.44 21.48 27.92
CA ARG A 111 -9.59 21.70 26.48
C ARG A 111 -9.15 20.51 25.65
N PHE A 112 -9.40 20.65 24.34
CA PHE A 112 -9.23 19.62 23.33
C PHE A 112 -7.86 18.90 23.35
N PRO A 113 -6.71 19.58 23.54
CA PRO A 113 -5.42 18.89 23.53
C PRO A 113 -5.27 17.86 24.68
N THR A 114 -5.65 18.25 25.89
CA THR A 114 -5.64 17.38 27.07
C THR A 114 -6.67 16.26 26.94
N PHE A 115 -7.85 16.55 26.37
CA PHE A 115 -8.83 15.52 26.01
C PHE A 115 -8.23 14.46 25.06
N CYS A 116 -7.55 14.86 23.99
CA CYS A 116 -6.92 13.93 23.05
C CYS A 116 -5.86 13.06 23.74
N ALA A 117 -5.03 13.66 24.61
CA ALA A 117 -4.02 12.96 25.37
C ALA A 117 -4.64 11.95 26.36
N ALA A 118 -5.65 12.38 27.11
CA ALA A 118 -6.35 11.53 28.07
C ALA A 118 -7.08 10.37 27.38
N LEU A 119 -7.66 10.61 26.20
CA LEU A 119 -8.34 9.60 25.40
C LEU A 119 -7.38 8.57 24.79
N VAL A 120 -6.38 9.02 24.04
CA VAL A 120 -5.44 8.11 23.37
C VAL A 120 -4.50 7.46 24.38
N GLY A 121 -3.93 8.26 25.27
CA GLY A 121 -3.02 7.79 26.33
C GLY A 121 -3.71 6.89 27.34
N GLY A 122 -4.94 7.23 27.76
CA GLY A 122 -5.72 6.37 28.64
C GLY A 122 -6.08 5.03 27.99
N ALA A 123 -6.52 5.05 26.74
CA ALA A 123 -6.83 3.82 26.00
C ALA A 123 -5.61 2.88 25.84
N THR A 124 -4.40 3.43 25.68
CA THR A 124 -3.17 2.63 25.60
C THR A 124 -2.68 2.15 26.97
N LEU A 125 -2.67 3.02 27.99
CA LEU A 125 -2.14 2.69 29.31
C LEU A 125 -3.05 1.71 30.09
N LEU A 126 -4.38 1.83 29.93
CA LEU A 126 -5.35 0.95 30.62
C LEU A 126 -5.46 -0.44 30.00
N GLN A 127 -5.02 -0.64 28.76
CA GLN A 127 -5.19 -1.91 28.06
C GLN A 127 -4.41 -3.05 28.73
N ALA A 128 -3.12 -2.87 29.02
CA ALA A 128 -2.28 -3.91 29.62
C ALA A 128 -2.82 -4.42 30.98
N PRO A 129 -3.15 -3.56 31.96
CA PRO A 129 -3.73 -4.03 33.23
C PRO A 129 -5.11 -4.67 33.02
N LEU A 130 -5.98 -4.10 32.17
CA LEU A 130 -7.29 -4.70 31.88
C LEU A 130 -7.17 -6.06 31.20
N ASN A 131 -6.20 -6.25 30.30
CA ASN A 131 -5.97 -7.53 29.65
C ASN A 131 -5.58 -8.62 30.67
N LYS A 132 -4.72 -8.28 31.65
CA LYS A 132 -4.36 -9.20 32.75
C LYS A 132 -5.58 -9.60 33.59
N ILE A 133 -6.46 -8.64 33.90
CA ILE A 133 -7.68 -8.89 34.67
C ILE A 133 -8.66 -9.77 33.86
N ILE A 134 -8.93 -9.41 32.60
CA ILE A 134 -9.88 -10.14 31.74
C ILE A 134 -9.40 -11.56 31.46
N THR A 135 -8.09 -11.75 31.27
CA THR A 135 -7.53 -13.10 31.04
C THR A 135 -7.73 -14.00 32.26
N ARG A 136 -7.70 -13.44 33.47
CA ARG A 136 -7.98 -14.16 34.73
C ARG A 136 -9.48 -14.41 34.95
N ALA A 137 -10.33 -13.43 34.63
CA ALA A 137 -11.76 -13.49 34.93
C ALA A 137 -12.59 -14.25 33.89
N ALA A 138 -12.22 -14.19 32.60
CA ALA A 138 -13.05 -14.64 31.50
C ALA A 138 -12.49 -15.91 30.83
N THR A 139 -12.29 -16.98 31.60
CA THR A 139 -11.61 -18.22 31.15
C THR A 139 -12.19 -18.80 29.86
N ASN A 140 -13.52 -18.78 29.69
CA ASN A 140 -14.27 -19.37 28.57
C ASN A 140 -14.16 -18.61 27.22
N LEU A 141 -13.57 -17.41 27.19
CA LEU A 141 -13.39 -16.65 25.94
C LEU A 141 -12.06 -16.97 25.25
N GLY A 142 -12.07 -17.05 23.91
CA GLY A 142 -10.85 -17.16 23.11
C GLY A 142 -9.91 -15.96 23.31
N SER A 143 -8.61 -16.17 23.11
CA SER A 143 -7.56 -15.14 23.32
C SER A 143 -7.80 -13.86 22.51
N VAL A 144 -8.29 -13.99 21.28
CA VAL A 144 -8.65 -12.86 20.41
C VAL A 144 -9.82 -12.06 20.98
N ALA A 145 -10.84 -12.74 21.49
CA ALA A 145 -12.01 -12.10 22.08
C ALA A 145 -11.67 -11.38 23.39
N LYS A 146 -10.80 -11.97 24.22
CA LYS A 146 -10.25 -11.35 25.45
C LYS A 146 -9.49 -10.06 25.13
N LEU A 147 -8.61 -10.10 24.13
CA LEU A 147 -7.82 -8.93 23.71
C LEU A 147 -8.72 -7.82 23.13
N ARG A 148 -9.71 -8.17 22.31
CA ARG A 148 -10.70 -7.23 21.77
C ARG A 148 -11.51 -6.57 22.89
N LEU A 149 -11.98 -7.36 23.85
CA LEU A 149 -12.73 -6.87 25.01
C LEU A 149 -11.86 -5.93 25.87
N SER A 150 -10.59 -6.27 26.08
CA SER A 150 -9.63 -5.41 26.78
C SER A 150 -9.45 -4.06 26.10
N ARG A 151 -9.22 -4.05 24.77
CA ARG A 151 -9.09 -2.82 23.98
C ARG A 151 -10.35 -1.96 24.01
N PHE A 152 -11.51 -2.62 23.92
CA PHE A 152 -12.82 -1.97 23.99
C PHE A 152 -13.04 -1.30 25.34
N LEU A 153 -12.86 -2.04 26.45
CA LEU A 153 -13.06 -1.52 27.80
C LEU A 153 -12.05 -0.42 28.16
N ALA A 154 -10.77 -0.59 27.80
CA ALA A 154 -9.74 0.42 28.02
C ALA A 154 -10.10 1.75 27.34
N THR A 155 -10.55 1.67 26.08
CA THR A 155 -11.00 2.86 25.35
C THR A 155 -12.28 3.42 25.95
N PHE A 156 -13.26 2.58 26.29
CA PHE A 156 -14.53 3.02 26.86
C PHE A 156 -14.33 3.85 28.14
N VAL A 157 -13.52 3.34 29.08
CA VAL A 157 -13.20 4.03 30.33
C VAL A 157 -12.48 5.35 30.05
N SER A 158 -11.46 5.31 29.19
CA SER A 158 -10.71 6.51 28.81
C SER A 158 -11.56 7.57 28.10
N ALA A 159 -12.48 7.16 27.21
CA ALA A 159 -13.42 8.02 26.52
C ALA A 159 -14.44 8.65 27.47
N TRP A 160 -14.93 7.88 28.45
CA TRP A 160 -15.85 8.38 29.46
C TRP A 160 -15.25 9.52 30.27
N PHE A 161 -14.06 9.30 30.84
CA PHE A 161 -13.40 10.30 31.69
C PHE A 161 -12.86 11.49 30.89
N SER A 162 -12.31 11.26 29.69
CA SER A 162 -11.83 12.36 28.83
C SER A 162 -12.97 13.26 28.37
N LEU A 163 -14.16 12.74 28.06
CA LEU A 163 -15.30 13.59 27.72
C LEU A 163 -15.81 14.36 28.95
N LYS A 164 -15.86 13.73 30.13
CA LYS A 164 -16.21 14.40 31.39
C LYS A 164 -15.27 15.57 31.69
N LEU A 165 -13.98 15.44 31.37
CA LEU A 165 -13.00 16.53 31.45
C LEU A 165 -13.35 17.73 30.54
N LEU A 166 -13.89 17.51 29.35
CA LEU A 166 -14.39 18.61 28.49
C LEU A 166 -15.70 19.22 29.01
N GLN A 167 -16.56 18.38 29.60
CA GLN A 167 -17.85 18.78 30.14
C GLN A 167 -17.72 19.58 31.46
N SER A 168 -16.66 19.38 32.23
CA SER A 168 -16.43 20.07 33.52
C SER A 168 -16.09 21.57 33.37
N LYS A 169 -15.76 22.01 32.15
CA LYS A 169 -15.37 23.39 31.90
C LYS A 169 -16.54 24.36 32.08
N LYS A 170 -16.39 25.29 33.03
CA LYS A 170 -17.35 26.39 33.25
C LYS A 170 -17.53 27.22 31.96
N PRO A 171 -18.77 27.52 31.54
CA PRO A 171 -19.01 28.40 30.40
C PRO A 171 -18.46 29.79 30.73
N THR A 172 -17.64 30.34 29.84
CA THR A 172 -17.18 31.73 29.96
C THR A 172 -18.37 32.65 29.70
N LEU A 173 -18.80 33.37 30.74
CA LEU A 173 -19.81 34.44 30.70
C LEU A 173 -19.28 35.62 29.89
N ARG A 174 -19.23 35.51 28.55
CA ARG A 174 -18.97 36.69 27.69
C ARG A 174 -20.33 37.16 27.16
N ARG A 175 -20.85 38.22 27.79
CA ARG A 175 -22.04 38.97 27.35
C ARG A 175 -21.67 39.66 26.03
N ARG A 176 -22.47 39.46 24.98
CA ARG A 176 -22.29 40.13 23.68
C ARG A 176 -23.18 41.37 23.67
N ALA A 177 -22.68 42.49 23.18
CA ALA A 177 -23.51 43.67 22.94
C ALA A 177 -24.65 43.28 21.97
N GLY A 178 -25.90 43.51 22.37
CA GLY A 178 -27.09 43.27 21.53
C GLY A 178 -27.76 41.89 21.59
N SER A 179 -27.35 40.96 22.48
CA SER A 179 -28.03 39.66 22.66
C SER A 179 -28.30 39.38 24.13
N SER A 180 -29.57 39.23 24.52
CA SER A 180 -30.02 38.95 25.90
C SER A 180 -29.76 37.51 26.37
N THR A 181 -29.35 36.59 25.48
CA THR A 181 -29.21 35.16 25.81
C THR A 181 -27.79 34.73 26.15
N THR A 182 -27.59 34.20 27.37
CA THR A 182 -26.35 33.53 27.80
C THR A 182 -26.33 32.10 27.26
N ARG A 183 -25.27 31.71 26.53
CA ARG A 183 -25.20 30.38 25.90
C ARG A 183 -25.15 29.27 26.97
N TYR A 184 -25.90 28.19 26.78
CA TYR A 184 -26.04 27.07 27.72
C TYR A 184 -26.68 27.46 29.05
N VAL A 185 -27.50 28.50 29.04
CA VAL A 185 -28.37 28.89 30.14
C VAL A 185 -29.76 29.07 29.55
N ASP A 186 -30.74 28.42 30.16
CA ASP A 186 -32.14 28.56 29.80
C ASP A 186 -32.57 30.02 30.02
N PRO A 187 -33.05 30.75 28.98
CA PRO A 187 -33.46 32.14 29.12
C PRO A 187 -34.65 32.34 30.07
N ALA A 188 -35.52 31.34 30.22
CA ALA A 188 -36.71 31.41 31.05
C ALA A 188 -36.43 30.98 32.50
N THR A 189 -35.56 29.99 32.71
CA THR A 189 -35.33 29.41 34.06
C THR A 189 -33.97 29.73 34.67
N GLY A 190 -33.03 30.31 33.91
CA GLY A 190 -31.66 30.57 34.36
C GLY A 190 -30.83 29.31 34.64
N LYS A 191 -31.38 28.11 34.40
CA LYS A 191 -30.69 26.83 34.65
C LYS A 191 -29.64 26.56 33.57
N LYS A 192 -28.55 25.90 33.97
CA LYS A 192 -27.50 25.46 33.04
C LYS A 192 -28.04 24.36 32.12
N LEU A 193 -27.68 24.45 30.85
CA LEU A 193 -27.99 23.47 29.80
C LEU A 193 -26.70 22.73 29.39
N ALA A 194 -26.85 21.45 29.06
CA ALA A 194 -25.81 20.64 28.44
C ALA A 194 -25.83 20.80 26.90
N GLY A 195 -24.90 20.15 26.21
CA GLY A 195 -24.83 20.15 24.74
C GLY A 195 -23.52 20.67 24.14
N ARG A 196 -22.57 21.10 24.99
CA ARG A 196 -21.28 21.65 24.55
C ARG A 196 -20.43 20.67 23.72
N THR A 197 -20.51 19.39 24.04
CA THR A 197 -19.70 18.32 23.45
C THR A 197 -20.46 17.51 22.38
N VAL A 198 -21.71 17.89 22.06
CA VAL A 198 -22.59 17.11 21.18
C VAL A 198 -22.00 16.93 19.80
N ASP A 199 -21.38 17.96 19.22
CA ASP A 199 -20.76 17.86 17.90
C ASP A 199 -19.64 16.78 17.87
N LEU A 200 -18.91 16.61 18.97
CA LEU A 200 -17.88 15.57 19.11
C LEU A 200 -18.51 14.18 19.30
N THR A 201 -19.59 14.10 20.06
CA THR A 201 -20.38 12.87 20.27
C THR A 201 -20.99 12.37 18.97
N LEU A 202 -21.62 13.26 18.19
CA LEU A 202 -22.19 12.93 16.88
C LEU A 202 -21.12 12.56 15.87
N PHE A 203 -19.95 13.21 15.93
CA PHE A 203 -18.80 12.81 15.12
C PHE A 203 -18.37 11.38 15.45
N ALA A 204 -18.17 11.05 16.72
CA ALA A 204 -17.81 9.69 17.14
C ALA A 204 -18.88 8.66 16.75
N ALA A 205 -20.16 8.97 16.97
CA ALA A 205 -21.28 8.09 16.64
C ALA A 205 -21.38 7.82 15.13
N THR A 206 -21.23 8.84 14.29
CA THR A 206 -21.22 8.67 12.82
C THR A 206 -20.09 7.73 12.40
N GLN A 207 -18.91 7.91 12.97
CA GLN A 207 -17.73 7.10 12.66
C GLN A 207 -17.91 5.65 13.13
N ALA A 208 -18.53 5.43 14.29
CA ALA A 208 -18.85 4.09 14.77
C ALA A 208 -19.86 3.38 13.85
N ILE A 209 -20.91 4.08 13.41
CA ILE A 209 -21.89 3.54 12.47
C ILE A 209 -21.20 3.19 11.14
N ASP A 210 -20.34 4.07 10.60
CA ASP A 210 -19.58 3.79 9.36
C ASP A 210 -18.70 2.54 9.47
N VAL A 211 -18.03 2.38 10.62
CA VAL A 211 -17.19 1.22 10.91
C VAL A 211 -18.02 -0.04 10.99
N ILE A 212 -19.13 -0.03 11.74
CA ILE A 212 -20.00 -1.20 11.92
C ILE A 212 -20.62 -1.62 10.59
N VAL A 213 -21.28 -0.69 9.88
CA VAL A 213 -21.92 -0.97 8.58
C VAL A 213 -20.89 -1.42 7.57
N GLY A 214 -19.73 -0.77 7.53
CA GLY A 214 -18.64 -1.11 6.62
C GLY A 214 -18.03 -2.49 6.88
N GLU A 215 -17.90 -2.89 8.13
CA GLU A 215 -17.39 -4.22 8.53
C GLU A 215 -18.42 -5.32 8.24
N LEU A 216 -19.70 -5.08 8.55
CA LEU A 216 -20.79 -5.99 8.19
C LEU A 216 -20.87 -6.19 6.67
N TRP A 217 -20.74 -5.09 5.90
CA TRP A 217 -20.71 -5.15 4.44
C TRP A 217 -19.48 -5.89 3.90
N ALA A 218 -18.30 -5.68 4.50
CA ALA A 218 -17.09 -6.39 4.11
C ALA A 218 -17.22 -7.91 4.32
N ARG A 219 -17.83 -8.33 5.44
CA ARG A 219 -18.12 -9.74 5.71
C ARG A 219 -19.18 -10.30 4.76
N HIS A 220 -20.21 -9.53 4.46
CA HIS A 220 -21.21 -9.91 3.44
C HIS A 220 -20.55 -10.12 2.08
N LYS A 221 -19.78 -9.13 1.61
CA LYS A 221 -19.04 -9.21 0.35
C LYS A 221 -18.08 -10.40 0.31
N GLY A 222 -17.32 -10.64 1.39
CA GLY A 222 -16.42 -11.80 1.50
C GLY A 222 -17.15 -13.13 1.36
N ARG A 223 -18.27 -13.32 2.08
CA ARG A 223 -19.10 -14.54 1.98
C ARG A 223 -19.68 -14.74 0.58
N ARG A 224 -20.16 -13.67 -0.06
CA ARG A 224 -20.76 -13.72 -1.41
C ARG A 224 -19.73 -13.99 -2.49
N LEU A 225 -18.52 -13.42 -2.39
CA LEU A 225 -17.41 -13.69 -3.31
C LEU A 225 -16.90 -15.12 -3.16
N ALA A 226 -16.75 -15.63 -1.94
CA ALA A 226 -16.38 -17.02 -1.70
C ALA A 226 -17.40 -18.00 -2.30
N ALA A 227 -18.69 -17.64 -2.27
CA ALA A 227 -19.76 -18.42 -2.87
C ALA A 227 -19.97 -18.16 -4.38
N GLN A 228 -19.14 -17.33 -5.04
CA GLN A 228 -19.29 -16.92 -6.46
C GLN A 228 -20.67 -16.33 -6.82
N LYS A 229 -21.36 -15.67 -5.87
CA LYS A 229 -22.73 -15.13 -6.03
C LYS A 229 -22.80 -13.59 -6.00
N TRP A 230 -21.71 -12.90 -6.28
CA TRP A 230 -21.68 -11.43 -6.22
C TRP A 230 -22.37 -10.79 -7.44
N THR A 231 -23.36 -9.91 -7.20
CA THR A 231 -24.21 -9.35 -8.26
C THR A 231 -23.80 -7.93 -8.68
N LYS A 232 -24.23 -7.51 -9.89
CA LYS A 232 -24.06 -6.13 -10.39
C LYS A 232 -24.77 -5.09 -9.50
N VAL A 233 -25.92 -5.46 -8.91
CA VAL A 233 -26.67 -4.60 -7.98
C VAL A 233 -25.86 -4.34 -6.70
N GLU A 234 -25.27 -5.38 -6.11
CA GLU A 234 -24.42 -5.23 -4.92
C GLU A 234 -23.15 -4.41 -5.20
N ALA A 235 -22.59 -4.53 -6.42
CA ALA A 235 -21.49 -3.69 -6.88
C ALA A 235 -21.91 -2.21 -7.00
N PHE A 236 -23.09 -1.94 -7.56
CA PHE A 236 -23.64 -0.59 -7.66
C PHE A 236 -23.91 0.03 -6.29
N ILE A 237 -24.52 -0.73 -5.36
CA ILE A 237 -24.73 -0.29 -3.97
C ILE A 237 -23.39 0.13 -3.35
N SER A 238 -22.35 -0.71 -3.49
CA SER A 238 -21.02 -0.40 -2.95
C SER A 238 -20.42 0.89 -3.49
N GLN A 239 -20.69 1.22 -4.76
CA GLN A 239 -20.21 2.45 -5.39
C GLN A 239 -21.04 3.69 -5.01
N MET A 240 -22.34 3.52 -4.76
CA MET A 240 -23.26 4.62 -4.49
C MET A 240 -23.41 4.98 -3.01
N THR A 241 -22.94 4.15 -2.07
CA THR A 241 -23.06 4.43 -0.63
C THR A 241 -22.50 5.80 -0.22
N ASP A 242 -21.28 6.14 -0.66
CA ASP A 242 -20.64 7.41 -0.28
C ASP A 242 -21.37 8.61 -0.94
N PRO A 243 -21.70 8.61 -2.25
CA PRO A 243 -22.52 9.64 -2.85
C PRO A 243 -23.90 9.82 -2.20
N VAL A 244 -24.64 8.73 -1.97
CA VAL A 244 -26.01 8.80 -1.43
C VAL A 244 -26.01 9.30 0.02
N SER A 245 -25.06 8.84 0.83
CA SER A 245 -24.91 9.35 2.21
C SER A 245 -24.55 10.83 2.25
N PHE A 246 -23.73 11.31 1.32
CA PHE A 246 -23.45 12.73 1.15
C PHE A 246 -24.71 13.52 0.74
N VAL A 247 -25.46 13.04 -0.27
CA VAL A 247 -26.70 13.66 -0.75
C VAL A 247 -27.72 13.78 0.38
N ALA A 248 -28.00 12.69 1.10
CA ALA A 248 -28.93 12.69 2.22
C ALA A 248 -28.51 13.67 3.32
N SER A 249 -27.21 13.72 3.64
CA SER A 249 -26.68 14.63 4.65
C SER A 249 -26.81 16.11 4.23
N CYS A 250 -26.50 16.42 2.97
CA CYS A 250 -26.65 17.75 2.40
C CYS A 250 -28.11 18.20 2.36
N ALA A 251 -29.03 17.30 2.00
CA ALA A 251 -30.46 17.61 1.98
C ALA A 251 -30.96 18.03 3.36
N LEU A 252 -30.62 17.28 4.41
CA LEU A 252 -30.98 17.60 5.80
C LEU A 252 -30.37 18.94 6.27
N ILE A 253 -29.12 19.21 5.91
CA ILE A 253 -28.43 20.45 6.29
C ILE A 253 -29.04 21.66 5.60
N MET A 254 -29.25 21.59 4.29
CA MET A 254 -29.83 22.69 3.53
C MET A 254 -31.26 22.96 3.99
N TRP A 255 -32.03 21.91 4.24
CA TRP A 255 -33.37 22.03 4.80
C TRP A 255 -33.38 22.71 6.18
N ALA A 256 -32.48 22.29 7.07
CA ALA A 256 -32.32 22.91 8.37
C ALA A 256 -31.84 24.36 8.27
N TRP A 257 -30.96 24.70 7.33
CA TRP A 257 -30.54 26.08 7.12
C TRP A 257 -31.72 26.99 6.72
N PHE A 258 -32.63 26.48 5.89
CA PHE A 258 -33.88 27.18 5.59
C PHE A 258 -34.80 27.25 6.79
N TYR A 259 -35.18 26.14 7.41
CA TYR A 259 -36.34 26.12 8.33
C TYR A 259 -36.02 25.99 9.81
N ALA A 260 -34.80 25.60 10.17
CA ALA A 260 -34.35 25.42 11.56
C ALA A 260 -32.86 25.84 11.73
N PRO A 261 -32.50 27.10 11.41
CA PRO A 261 -31.11 27.56 11.37
C PRO A 261 -30.35 27.42 12.70
N ASP A 262 -31.08 27.39 13.82
CA ASP A 262 -30.54 27.22 15.18
C ASP A 262 -30.02 25.81 15.45
N ASN A 263 -30.46 24.81 14.66
CA ASN A 263 -29.97 23.44 14.76
C ASN A 263 -28.59 23.26 14.10
N LEU A 264 -28.08 24.27 13.39
CA LEU A 264 -26.75 24.24 12.79
C LEU A 264 -25.71 24.99 13.65
N PRO A 265 -24.44 24.56 13.63
CA PRO A 265 -23.36 25.36 14.21
C PRO A 265 -23.30 26.76 13.58
N ARG A 266 -23.28 27.82 14.40
CA ARG A 266 -23.31 29.23 13.93
C ARG A 266 -22.27 29.56 12.86
N ALA A 267 -21.03 29.07 13.02
CA ALA A 267 -19.97 29.29 12.04
C ALA A 267 -20.29 28.65 10.69
N TYR A 268 -20.94 27.49 10.72
CA TYR A 268 -21.35 26.78 9.52
C TYR A 268 -22.56 27.45 8.86
N ASN A 269 -23.56 27.88 9.65
CA ASN A 269 -24.68 28.67 9.16
C ASN A 269 -24.20 29.97 8.48
N LYS A 270 -23.32 30.75 9.14
CA LYS A 270 -22.71 31.96 8.55
C LYS A 270 -21.98 31.66 7.25
N TRP A 271 -21.26 30.54 7.18
CA TRP A 271 -20.55 30.13 5.97
C TRP A 271 -21.52 29.78 4.82
N ILE A 272 -22.59 29.03 5.08
CA ILE A 272 -23.62 28.70 4.07
C ILE A 272 -24.29 29.98 3.58
N THR A 273 -24.70 30.88 4.47
CA THR A 273 -25.32 32.16 4.11
C THR A 273 -24.38 33.01 3.25
N SER A 274 -23.08 33.06 3.59
CA SER A 274 -22.09 33.75 2.78
C SER A 274 -21.90 33.12 1.40
N ALA A 275 -21.96 31.79 1.29
CA ALA A 275 -21.79 31.09 0.03
C ALA A 275 -23.02 31.21 -0.88
N ALA A 276 -24.22 31.24 -0.30
CA ALA A 276 -25.49 31.24 -1.02
C ALA A 276 -25.73 32.51 -1.85
N HIS A 277 -25.15 33.66 -1.46
CA HIS A 277 -25.33 34.96 -2.13
C HIS A 277 -26.79 35.25 -2.50
N VAL A 278 -27.70 35.03 -1.55
CA VAL A 278 -29.15 35.17 -1.66
C VAL A 278 -29.61 36.34 -0.80
N ASP A 279 -30.60 37.10 -1.26
CA ASP A 279 -31.28 38.07 -0.40
C ASP A 279 -32.04 37.31 0.70
N ILE A 280 -31.76 37.63 1.95
CA ILE A 280 -32.35 36.94 3.11
C ILE A 280 -33.88 37.12 3.17
N ARG A 281 -34.42 38.21 2.59
CA ARG A 281 -35.86 38.48 2.52
C ARG A 281 -36.59 37.41 1.71
N LEU A 282 -35.94 36.86 0.68
CA LEU A 282 -36.50 35.75 -0.11
C LEU A 282 -36.62 34.47 0.71
N ILE A 283 -35.62 34.17 1.54
CA ILE A 283 -35.67 33.01 2.45
C ILE A 283 -36.76 33.20 3.49
N GLU A 284 -36.85 34.40 4.04
CA GLU A 284 -37.87 34.76 5.02
C GLU A 284 -39.28 34.67 4.44
N ALA A 285 -39.48 35.11 3.19
CA ALA A 285 -40.74 34.94 2.49
C ALA A 285 -41.12 33.46 2.33
N LEU A 286 -40.18 32.58 1.93
CA LEU A 286 -40.43 31.14 1.81
C LEU A 286 -40.73 30.48 3.17
N ARG A 287 -40.15 30.97 4.27
CA ARG A 287 -40.51 30.53 5.64
C ARG A 287 -41.94 30.94 5.98
N ARG A 288 -42.31 32.19 5.71
CA ARG A 288 -43.67 32.71 5.95
C ARG A 288 -44.71 32.05 5.06
N CYS A 289 -44.34 31.62 3.84
CA CYS A 289 -45.18 30.78 2.99
C CYS A 289 -45.49 29.43 3.67
N ARG A 290 -44.52 28.85 4.37
CA ARG A 290 -44.67 27.59 5.09
C ARG A 290 -45.53 27.73 6.34
N THR A 291 -45.31 28.78 7.14
CA THR A 291 -46.09 29.06 8.36
C THR A 291 -47.47 29.64 8.06
N ARG A 292 -47.74 29.98 6.79
CA ARG A 292 -48.96 30.66 6.28
C ARG A 292 -49.13 32.10 6.78
N GLU A 293 -48.07 32.70 7.31
CA GLU A 293 -48.02 34.15 7.58
C GLU A 293 -48.04 34.95 6.27
N LEU A 294 -47.47 34.40 5.20
CA LEU A 294 -47.59 34.90 3.83
C LEU A 294 -48.40 33.88 3.03
N SER A 295 -49.58 34.27 2.56
CA SER A 295 -50.48 33.41 1.77
C SER A 295 -50.87 34.09 0.47
N TYR A 296 -50.80 33.36 -0.64
CA TYR A 296 -51.36 33.81 -1.90
C TYR A 296 -52.87 34.11 -1.78
N GLU A 297 -53.35 35.08 -2.55
CA GLU A 297 -54.74 35.63 -2.57
C GLU A 297 -55.22 36.31 -1.29
N LYS A 298 -54.41 36.36 -0.22
CA LYS A 298 -54.82 36.93 1.07
C LYS A 298 -53.91 38.07 1.48
N GLU A 299 -54.51 39.23 1.80
CA GLU A 299 -53.77 40.36 2.35
C GLU A 299 -53.43 40.09 3.81
N THR A 300 -52.20 39.64 4.07
CA THR A 300 -51.68 39.36 5.41
C THR A 300 -50.74 40.45 5.94
N GLY A 301 -50.64 41.59 5.24
CA GLY A 301 -49.72 42.69 5.58
C GLY A 301 -48.26 42.40 5.25
N GLN A 302 -47.98 41.31 4.52
CA GLN A 302 -46.62 40.84 4.24
C GLN A 302 -46.04 41.32 2.90
N ALA A 303 -46.83 42.02 2.07
CA ALA A 303 -46.43 42.45 0.72
C ALA A 303 -45.14 43.29 0.71
N HIS A 304 -44.89 44.08 1.76
CA HIS A 304 -43.69 44.92 1.88
C HIS A 304 -42.38 44.12 1.95
N LEU A 305 -42.41 42.86 2.41
CA LEU A 305 -41.22 42.02 2.54
C LEU A 305 -40.55 41.77 1.18
N LEU A 306 -41.32 41.33 0.19
CA LEU A 306 -40.82 41.10 -1.17
C LEU A 306 -40.94 42.35 -2.06
N GLY A 307 -41.91 43.24 -1.79
CA GLY A 307 -42.04 44.50 -2.52
C GLY A 307 -40.80 45.38 -2.42
N THR A 308 -40.24 45.58 -1.21
CA THR A 308 -38.98 46.33 -1.04
C THR A 308 -37.78 45.63 -1.68
N MET A 309 -37.76 44.30 -1.67
CA MET A 309 -36.74 43.53 -2.38
C MET A 309 -36.82 43.77 -3.89
N CYS A 310 -38.02 43.86 -4.45
CA CYS A 310 -38.21 44.19 -5.86
C CYS A 310 -37.64 45.58 -6.16
N THR A 311 -37.97 46.59 -5.35
CA THR A 311 -37.44 47.96 -5.52
C THR A 311 -35.90 48.01 -5.49
N ASP A 312 -35.27 47.34 -4.52
CA ASP A 312 -33.80 47.31 -4.40
C ASP A 312 -33.10 46.61 -5.59
N HIS A 313 -33.81 45.74 -6.29
CA HIS A 313 -33.34 45.03 -7.48
C HIS A 313 -33.86 45.62 -8.79
N SER A 314 -34.43 46.83 -8.77
CA SER A 314 -35.00 47.51 -9.95
C SER A 314 -36.14 46.72 -10.63
N LEU A 315 -36.95 46.01 -9.85
CA LEU A 315 -38.14 45.28 -10.28
C LEU A 315 -39.44 45.97 -9.81
N PRO A 316 -40.59 45.76 -10.48
CA PRO A 316 -41.86 46.32 -10.04
C PRO A 316 -42.27 45.84 -8.64
N TYR A 317 -42.63 46.77 -7.76
CA TYR A 317 -43.04 46.47 -6.37
C TYR A 317 -44.20 45.47 -6.30
N GLU A 318 -45.17 45.60 -7.23
CA GLU A 318 -46.37 44.75 -7.30
C GLU A 318 -46.07 43.27 -7.55
N TRP A 319 -44.89 42.94 -8.09
CA TRP A 319 -44.51 41.54 -8.29
C TRP A 319 -44.26 40.82 -6.97
N GLY A 320 -43.91 41.56 -5.90
CA GLY A 320 -43.74 41.03 -4.56
C GLY A 320 -45.02 40.91 -3.74
N ASP A 321 -46.15 41.36 -4.28
CA ASP A 321 -47.46 41.34 -3.62
C ASP A 321 -48.18 39.98 -3.86
N PRO A 322 -48.45 39.18 -2.80
CA PRO A 322 -49.08 37.86 -2.92
C PRO A 322 -50.55 37.91 -3.35
N CYS A 323 -51.21 39.07 -3.29
CA CYS A 323 -52.58 39.28 -3.78
C CYS A 323 -52.60 39.59 -5.28
N LYS A 324 -51.55 40.22 -5.80
CA LYS A 324 -51.46 40.64 -7.21
C LYS A 324 -50.76 39.63 -8.11
N THR A 325 -49.72 38.95 -7.62
CA THR A 325 -48.86 38.11 -8.47
C THR A 325 -48.75 36.68 -7.94
N ILE A 326 -49.37 35.73 -8.65
CA ILE A 326 -49.40 34.31 -8.27
C ILE A 326 -49.01 33.43 -9.46
N PRO A 327 -47.99 32.56 -9.35
CA PRO A 327 -46.98 32.55 -8.29
C PRO A 327 -46.00 33.73 -8.47
N PHE A 328 -45.13 34.01 -7.50
CA PHE A 328 -44.09 35.04 -7.68
C PHE A 328 -43.28 34.83 -8.99
N PRO A 329 -42.89 35.87 -9.74
CA PRO A 329 -42.12 35.68 -10.97
C PRO A 329 -40.73 35.12 -10.70
N CYS A 330 -40.16 34.37 -11.66
CA CYS A 330 -38.78 33.88 -11.55
C CYS A 330 -37.77 35.02 -11.43
N ASP A 331 -38.05 36.21 -11.97
CA ASP A 331 -37.22 37.41 -11.83
C ASP A 331 -36.97 37.80 -10.36
N ILE A 332 -37.96 37.63 -9.48
CA ILE A 332 -37.79 37.84 -8.04
C ILE A 332 -36.85 36.78 -7.47
N VAL A 333 -37.10 35.51 -7.79
CA VAL A 333 -36.27 34.37 -7.33
C VAL A 333 -34.82 34.51 -7.83
N HIS A 334 -34.62 35.11 -9.00
CA HIS A 334 -33.32 35.37 -9.63
C HIS A 334 -32.71 36.72 -9.24
N MET A 335 -33.37 37.51 -8.40
CA MET A 335 -32.90 38.82 -7.91
C MET A 335 -32.60 39.80 -9.06
N GLY A 336 -33.55 39.96 -9.99
CA GLY A 336 -33.47 40.92 -11.10
C GLY A 336 -32.54 40.52 -12.23
N ARG A 337 -32.35 39.21 -12.46
CA ARG A 337 -31.43 38.68 -13.50
C ARG A 337 -32.15 38.06 -14.69
N GLY A 338 -33.42 38.37 -14.88
CA GLY A 338 -34.25 37.86 -15.96
C GLY A 338 -35.03 36.59 -15.59
N PRO A 339 -36.00 36.19 -16.43
CA PRO A 339 -36.90 35.06 -16.15
C PRO A 339 -36.26 33.68 -16.39
N SER A 340 -35.18 33.61 -17.17
CA SER A 340 -34.56 32.33 -17.55
C SER A 340 -33.85 31.66 -16.37
N CYS A 341 -34.34 30.46 -16.01
CA CYS A 341 -33.78 29.64 -14.94
C CYS A 341 -32.40 29.07 -15.34
N GLU A 342 -32.21 28.71 -16.61
CA GLU A 342 -30.97 28.19 -17.18
C GLU A 342 -29.86 29.23 -17.16
N TYR A 343 -30.17 30.46 -17.60
CA TYR A 343 -29.23 31.57 -17.56
C TYR A 343 -28.81 31.89 -16.13
N HIS A 344 -29.78 31.97 -15.21
CA HIS A 344 -29.50 32.20 -13.80
C HIS A 344 -28.63 31.07 -13.21
N ALA A 345 -28.92 29.81 -13.53
CA ALA A 345 -28.14 28.66 -13.08
C ALA A 345 -26.68 28.73 -13.57
N TRP A 346 -26.45 28.97 -14.87
CA TRP A 346 -25.09 29.11 -15.42
C TRP A 346 -24.32 30.28 -14.79
N ARG A 347 -24.99 31.42 -14.63
CA ARG A 347 -24.37 32.60 -13.98
C ARG A 347 -23.99 32.30 -12.53
N ARG A 348 -24.86 31.59 -11.79
CA ARG A 348 -24.58 31.16 -10.41
C ARG A 348 -23.43 30.16 -10.36
N PHE A 349 -23.33 29.25 -11.32
CA PHE A 349 -22.19 28.34 -11.45
C PHE A 349 -20.89 29.12 -11.56
N TRP A 350 -20.79 30.04 -12.51
CA TRP A 350 -19.56 30.79 -12.77
C TRP A 350 -19.13 31.66 -11.58
N LEU A 351 -20.06 32.42 -10.99
CA LEU A 351 -19.77 33.26 -9.83
C LEU A 351 -19.34 32.43 -8.62
N SER A 352 -20.02 31.32 -8.37
CA SER A 352 -19.71 30.43 -7.25
C SER A 352 -18.39 29.69 -7.47
N TRP A 353 -18.10 29.28 -8.70
CA TRP A 353 -16.84 28.66 -9.09
C TRP A 353 -15.68 29.63 -8.85
N LYS A 354 -15.78 30.88 -9.33
CA LYS A 354 -14.78 31.93 -9.11
C LYS A 354 -14.54 32.20 -7.62
N TRP A 355 -15.61 32.34 -6.84
CA TRP A 355 -15.51 32.53 -5.38
C TRP A 355 -14.85 31.35 -4.68
N SER A 356 -15.21 30.12 -5.07
CA SER A 356 -14.62 28.90 -4.52
C SER A 356 -13.13 28.78 -4.87
N MET A 357 -12.75 29.21 -6.07
CA MET A 357 -11.38 29.20 -6.56
C MET A 357 -10.46 30.07 -5.68
N TYR A 358 -10.93 31.25 -5.26
CA TYR A 358 -10.20 32.12 -4.32
C TYR A 358 -9.96 31.45 -2.96
N THR A 359 -10.82 30.52 -2.55
CA THR A 359 -10.68 29.81 -1.28
C THR A 359 -9.79 28.56 -1.42
N TYR A 360 -9.97 27.77 -2.48
CA TYR A 360 -9.30 26.48 -2.64
C TYR A 360 -7.90 26.58 -3.25
N LEU A 361 -7.63 27.58 -4.11
CA LEU A 361 -6.32 27.72 -4.76
C LEU A 361 -5.17 27.93 -3.75
N PRO A 362 -5.27 28.87 -2.79
CA PRO A 362 -4.17 29.12 -1.85
C PRO A 362 -3.88 27.88 -0.99
N LEU A 363 -4.92 27.17 -0.58
CA LEU A 363 -4.79 25.94 0.21
C LEU A 363 -4.14 24.82 -0.61
N ALA A 364 -4.55 24.63 -1.87
CA ALA A 364 -3.97 23.62 -2.74
C ALA A 364 -2.48 23.90 -3.03
N LEU A 365 -2.11 25.17 -3.25
CA LEU A 365 -0.72 25.58 -3.44
C LEU A 365 0.11 25.36 -2.17
N ALA A 366 -0.41 25.77 -1.00
CA ALA A 366 0.28 25.61 0.28
C ALA A 366 0.58 24.13 0.62
N LEU A 367 -0.32 23.21 0.25
CA LEU A 367 -0.11 21.78 0.47
C LEU A 367 1.00 21.20 -0.43
N GLN A 368 1.19 21.74 -1.63
CA GLN A 368 2.25 21.31 -2.55
C GLN A 368 3.64 21.83 -2.17
N LEU A 369 3.73 22.90 -1.37
CA LEU A 369 5.00 23.41 -0.84
C LEU A 369 5.73 22.39 0.06
N ARG A 370 5.04 21.35 0.54
CA ARG A 370 5.66 20.28 1.34
C ARG A 370 6.58 19.37 0.54
N LYS A 371 6.34 19.21 -0.78
CA LYS A 371 7.13 18.36 -1.69
C LYS A 371 7.06 18.94 -3.11
N PRO A 372 7.84 19.99 -3.43
CA PRO A 372 7.76 20.64 -4.73
C PRO A 372 8.23 19.69 -5.85
N ASN A 373 7.40 19.57 -6.90
CA ASN A 373 7.68 18.85 -8.15
C ASN A 373 7.28 19.73 -9.34
N ARG A 374 7.85 19.52 -10.54
CA ARG A 374 7.49 20.26 -11.77
C ARG A 374 5.99 20.15 -12.11
N ASP A 375 5.36 19.01 -11.80
CA ASP A 375 3.91 18.80 -12.00
C ASP A 375 3.03 19.28 -10.84
N SER A 376 3.63 19.78 -9.74
CA SER A 376 2.89 20.13 -8.52
C SER A 376 1.94 21.31 -8.72
N LEU A 377 2.32 22.30 -9.52
CA LEU A 377 1.48 23.45 -9.84
C LEU A 377 0.25 23.05 -10.67
N ARG A 378 0.44 22.25 -11.72
CA ARG A 378 -0.66 21.71 -12.54
C ARG A 378 -1.62 20.89 -11.69
N THR A 379 -1.08 20.06 -10.80
CA THR A 379 -1.86 19.24 -9.87
C THR A 379 -2.67 20.09 -8.89
N ALA A 380 -2.07 21.15 -8.32
CA ALA A 380 -2.76 22.09 -7.45
C ALA A 380 -3.91 22.82 -8.18
N LEU A 381 -3.64 23.33 -9.39
CA LEU A 381 -4.63 24.02 -10.21
C LEU A 381 -5.80 23.10 -10.57
N LEU A 382 -5.52 21.89 -11.07
CA LEU A 382 -6.57 20.92 -11.41
C LEU A 382 -7.39 20.50 -10.18
N SER A 383 -6.73 20.28 -9.03
CA SER A 383 -7.39 19.91 -7.79
C SER A 383 -8.31 21.01 -7.28
N ALA A 384 -7.83 22.26 -7.28
CA ALA A 384 -8.60 23.40 -6.83
C ALA A 384 -9.71 23.79 -7.82
N ALA A 385 -9.48 23.65 -9.13
CA ALA A 385 -10.50 23.83 -10.16
C ALA A 385 -11.63 22.79 -10.04
N ARG A 386 -11.30 21.51 -9.82
CA ARG A 386 -12.29 20.43 -9.57
C ARG A 386 -13.09 20.70 -8.30
N SER A 387 -12.43 21.05 -7.20
CA SER A 387 -13.08 21.38 -5.93
C SER A 387 -14.02 22.59 -6.06
N SER A 388 -13.63 23.57 -6.88
CA SER A 388 -14.44 24.74 -7.18
C SER A 388 -15.63 24.40 -8.08
N ALA A 389 -15.44 23.49 -9.05
CA ALA A 389 -16.52 22.97 -9.89
C ALA A 389 -17.55 22.17 -9.08
N PHE A 390 -17.10 21.38 -8.12
CA PHE A 390 -17.97 20.71 -7.14
C PHE A 390 -18.88 21.71 -6.41
N LEU A 391 -18.30 22.76 -5.78
CA LEU A 391 -19.08 23.71 -4.98
C LEU A 391 -19.93 24.64 -5.86
N GLY A 392 -19.41 25.06 -7.01
CA GLY A 392 -20.18 25.82 -8.00
C GLY A 392 -21.40 25.04 -8.50
N THR A 393 -21.21 23.75 -8.82
CA THR A 393 -22.31 22.87 -9.23
C THR A 393 -23.29 22.62 -8.08
N TYR A 394 -22.82 22.47 -6.84
CA TYR A 394 -23.67 22.31 -5.66
C TYR A 394 -24.69 23.46 -5.53
N ILE A 395 -24.20 24.70 -5.58
CA ILE A 395 -25.04 25.91 -5.49
C ILE A 395 -25.97 26.00 -6.70
N THR A 396 -25.46 25.69 -7.88
CA THR A 396 -26.24 25.72 -9.13
C THR A 396 -27.40 24.72 -9.12
N LEU A 397 -27.13 23.47 -8.74
CA LEU A 397 -28.14 22.43 -8.60
C LEU A 397 -29.17 22.77 -7.52
N PHE A 398 -28.77 23.46 -6.45
CA PHE A 398 -29.72 23.96 -5.46
C PHE A 398 -30.69 24.98 -6.08
N TYR A 399 -30.17 26.07 -6.66
CA TYR A 399 -31.00 27.12 -7.26
C TYR A 399 -31.85 26.62 -8.42
N TYR A 400 -31.23 25.86 -9.33
CA TYR A 400 -31.94 25.27 -10.46
C TYR A 400 -32.98 24.25 -9.99
N GLY A 401 -32.66 23.46 -8.95
CA GLY A 401 -33.61 22.53 -8.35
C GLY A 401 -34.82 23.20 -7.72
N VAL A 402 -34.63 24.33 -7.04
CA VAL A 402 -35.75 25.16 -6.54
C VAL A 402 -36.62 25.62 -7.70
N CYS A 403 -36.02 26.17 -8.76
CA CYS A 403 -36.76 26.62 -9.93
C CYS A 403 -37.48 25.46 -10.65
N LEU A 404 -36.81 24.32 -10.80
CA LEU A 404 -37.34 23.11 -11.43
C LEU A 404 -38.56 22.57 -10.68
N GLY A 405 -38.47 22.47 -9.35
CA GLY A 405 -39.58 22.09 -8.49
C GLY A 405 -40.72 23.11 -8.50
N ARG A 406 -40.39 24.40 -8.69
CA ARG A 406 -41.36 25.48 -8.65
C ARG A 406 -42.15 25.68 -9.95
N THR A 407 -41.48 25.64 -11.10
CA THR A 407 -42.06 26.09 -12.38
C THR A 407 -42.35 24.95 -13.34
N ARG A 408 -41.60 23.84 -13.28
CA ARG A 408 -41.77 22.72 -14.22
C ARG A 408 -42.40 21.52 -13.53
N ILE A 409 -41.66 20.85 -12.65
CA ILE A 409 -42.07 19.55 -12.11
C ILE A 409 -43.21 19.69 -11.11
N GLY A 410 -43.13 20.63 -10.16
CA GLY A 410 -44.14 20.78 -9.11
C GLY A 410 -45.55 21.06 -9.64
N PRO A 411 -45.75 22.03 -10.53
CA PRO A 411 -47.08 22.32 -11.09
C PRO A 411 -47.69 21.16 -11.90
N HIS A 412 -46.85 20.32 -12.53
CA HIS A 412 -47.32 19.13 -13.25
C HIS A 412 -47.67 17.96 -12.31
N LEU A 413 -47.03 17.85 -11.14
CA LEU A 413 -47.28 16.77 -10.18
C LEU A 413 -48.33 17.09 -9.12
N LEU A 414 -48.38 18.34 -8.63
CA LEU A 414 -49.24 18.75 -7.51
C LEU A 414 -50.45 19.58 -7.95
N GLY A 415 -50.48 20.07 -9.19
CA GLY A 415 -51.53 20.93 -9.71
C GLY A 415 -51.13 22.41 -9.78
N LYS A 416 -51.93 23.20 -10.50
CA LYS A 416 -51.67 24.62 -10.79
C LYS A 416 -52.47 25.59 -9.92
N ASP A 417 -53.33 25.08 -9.04
CA ASP A 417 -54.18 25.89 -8.17
C ASP A 417 -53.37 26.70 -7.15
N VAL A 418 -53.96 27.77 -6.63
CA VAL A 418 -53.29 28.65 -5.66
C VAL A 418 -52.85 27.91 -4.41
N ALA A 419 -53.69 27.01 -3.89
CA ALA A 419 -53.34 26.15 -2.76
C ALA A 419 -52.13 25.25 -3.05
N CYS A 420 -51.99 24.78 -4.30
CA CYS A 420 -50.86 23.95 -4.73
C CYS A 420 -49.59 24.80 -4.90
N ARG A 421 -49.69 26.01 -5.48
CA ARG A 421 -48.59 26.97 -5.58
C ARG A 421 -48.07 27.39 -4.20
N GLN A 422 -48.97 27.60 -3.23
CA GLN A 422 -48.61 27.87 -1.83
C GLN A 422 -47.83 26.71 -1.21
N LYS A 423 -48.25 25.45 -1.44
CA LYS A 423 -47.52 24.27 -0.96
C LYS A 423 -46.15 24.14 -1.63
N ILE A 424 -46.07 24.43 -2.92
CA ILE A 424 -44.83 24.39 -3.69
C ILE A 424 -43.80 25.37 -3.11
N ASP A 425 -44.17 26.64 -2.95
CA ASP A 425 -43.28 27.68 -2.38
C ASP A 425 -43.12 27.54 -0.85
N GLY A 426 -44.07 26.92 -0.16
CA GLY A 426 -44.00 26.60 1.27
C GLY A 426 -43.04 25.47 1.63
N GLY A 427 -42.47 24.77 0.64
CA GLY A 427 -41.31 23.89 0.92
C GLY A 427 -40.99 22.81 -0.10
N TYR A 428 -41.90 22.42 -1.00
CA TYR A 428 -41.55 21.39 -1.99
C TYR A 428 -40.44 21.86 -2.95
N CYS A 429 -40.47 23.13 -3.40
CA CYS A 429 -39.42 23.66 -4.27
C CYS A 429 -38.05 23.66 -3.58
N VAL A 430 -38.00 24.08 -2.31
CA VAL A 430 -36.79 24.02 -1.47
C VAL A 430 -36.33 22.58 -1.29
N GLY A 431 -37.25 21.64 -1.05
CA GLY A 431 -36.95 20.21 -0.91
C GLY A 431 -36.29 19.61 -2.15
N VAL A 432 -36.77 19.97 -3.35
CA VAL A 432 -36.15 19.54 -4.62
C VAL A 432 -34.73 20.10 -4.75
N GLY A 433 -34.53 21.39 -4.43
CA GLY A 433 -33.20 22.00 -4.37
C GLY A 433 -32.26 21.30 -3.39
N CYS A 434 -32.73 21.00 -2.18
CA CYS A 434 -32.00 20.29 -1.13
C CYS A 434 -31.56 18.88 -1.57
N PHE A 435 -32.42 18.16 -2.29
CA PHE A 435 -32.11 16.83 -2.80
C PHE A 435 -31.09 16.86 -3.95
N LEU A 436 -31.27 17.79 -4.90
CA LEU A 436 -30.44 17.83 -6.11
C LEU A 436 -29.02 18.34 -5.83
N CYS A 437 -28.84 19.28 -4.90
CA CYS A 437 -27.54 19.95 -4.70
C CYS A 437 -26.42 18.97 -4.32
N GLY A 438 -26.73 17.93 -3.54
CA GLY A 438 -25.74 16.95 -3.07
C GLY A 438 -25.10 16.11 -4.19
N TRP A 439 -25.75 15.96 -5.34
CA TRP A 439 -25.25 15.13 -6.44
C TRP A 439 -23.99 15.71 -7.11
N SER A 440 -23.67 16.98 -6.85
CA SER A 440 -22.40 17.57 -7.31
C SER A 440 -21.17 16.80 -6.82
N VAL A 441 -21.29 16.01 -5.75
CA VAL A 441 -20.22 15.16 -5.20
C VAL A 441 -19.64 14.19 -6.23
N LEU A 442 -20.37 13.85 -7.28
CA LEU A 442 -19.87 13.01 -8.37
C LEU A 442 -18.74 13.66 -9.19
N ILE A 443 -18.60 14.99 -9.15
CA ILE A 443 -17.46 15.71 -9.75
C ILE A 443 -16.16 15.39 -9.01
N GLU A 444 -16.26 15.02 -7.73
CA GLU A 444 -15.09 14.74 -6.91
C GLU A 444 -14.51 13.36 -7.10
N THR A 445 -13.25 13.20 -6.68
CA THR A 445 -12.57 11.89 -6.69
C THR A 445 -13.15 10.96 -5.62
N ALA A 446 -13.12 9.64 -5.85
CA ALA A 446 -13.70 8.65 -4.92
C ALA A 446 -13.20 8.80 -3.47
N ASN A 447 -11.90 9.05 -3.28
CA ASN A 447 -11.32 9.28 -1.96
C ASN A 447 -11.88 10.54 -1.29
N ARG A 448 -12.06 11.63 -2.05
CA ARG A 448 -12.60 12.89 -1.52
C ARG A 448 -14.10 12.81 -1.25
N ARG A 449 -14.87 12.05 -2.05
CA ARG A 449 -16.31 11.77 -1.81
C ARG A 449 -16.54 11.16 -0.43
N LYS A 450 -15.75 10.14 -0.10
CA LYS A 450 -15.74 9.47 1.20
C LYS A 450 -15.44 10.44 2.35
N ASP A 451 -14.40 11.27 2.22
CA ASP A 451 -14.02 12.24 3.24
C ASP A 451 -15.10 13.32 3.45
N MET A 452 -15.71 13.76 2.35
CA MET A 452 -16.79 14.75 2.37
C MET A 452 -18.06 14.17 3.02
N ALA A 453 -18.44 12.93 2.69
CA ALA A 453 -19.57 12.25 3.33
C ALA A 453 -19.39 12.18 4.86
N LEU A 454 -18.23 11.72 5.32
CA LEU A 454 -17.91 11.62 6.75
C LEU A 454 -17.73 12.97 7.45
N PHE A 455 -17.41 14.03 6.71
CA PHE A 455 -17.35 15.38 7.24
C PHE A 455 -18.75 15.98 7.43
N VAL A 456 -19.68 15.72 6.51
CA VAL A 456 -21.01 16.35 6.49
C VAL A 456 -22.02 15.56 7.34
N ALA A 457 -21.94 14.23 7.36
CA ALA A 457 -22.88 13.38 8.08
C ALA A 457 -23.07 13.72 9.58
N PRO A 458 -22.01 13.99 10.39
CA PRO A 458 -22.19 14.38 11.79
C PRO A 458 -22.99 15.68 11.96
N ARG A 459 -22.83 16.63 11.02
CA ARG A 459 -23.56 17.91 11.01
C ARG A 459 -25.01 17.72 10.62
N ALA A 460 -25.29 16.78 9.71
CA ALA A 460 -26.65 16.40 9.36
C ALA A 460 -27.36 15.72 10.54
N MET A 461 -26.70 14.81 11.27
CA MET A 461 -27.29 14.25 12.49
C MET A 461 -27.56 15.33 13.55
N ALA A 462 -26.73 16.37 13.62
CA ALA A 462 -26.94 17.49 14.52
C ALA A 462 -28.20 18.31 14.20
N THR A 463 -28.76 18.21 12.98
CA THR A 463 -30.02 18.89 12.66
C THR A 463 -31.26 18.15 13.17
N LEU A 464 -31.13 16.86 13.45
CA LEU A 464 -32.19 15.98 13.93
C LEU A 464 -32.30 15.94 15.45
N LEU A 465 -31.28 16.42 16.17
CA LEU A 465 -31.18 16.34 17.62
C LEU A 465 -31.08 17.74 18.24
N PRO A 466 -31.65 17.96 19.44
CA PRO A 466 -31.55 19.24 20.11
C PRO A 466 -30.09 19.52 20.50
N ARG A 467 -29.55 20.66 20.05
CA ARG A 467 -28.17 21.07 20.38
C ARG A 467 -27.97 21.42 21.86
N GLN A 468 -29.05 21.75 22.56
CA GLN A 468 -29.05 22.10 23.98
C GLN A 468 -30.15 21.31 24.68
N TYR A 469 -29.83 20.76 25.86
CA TYR A 469 -30.76 19.95 26.64
C TYR A 469 -30.44 20.05 28.13
N LYS A 470 -31.32 19.51 28.98
CA LYS A 470 -31.19 19.56 30.44
C LYS A 470 -29.95 18.78 30.92
N MET A 471 -29.28 19.28 31.96
CA MET A 471 -28.07 18.65 32.51
C MET A 471 -28.28 17.20 32.99
N GLU A 472 -29.49 16.86 33.45
CA GLU A 472 -29.85 15.53 33.96
C GLU A 472 -29.62 14.40 32.95
N VAL A 473 -29.73 14.66 31.65
CA VAL A 473 -29.56 13.65 30.60
C VAL A 473 -28.17 13.66 29.97
N GLN A 474 -27.23 14.48 30.48
CA GLN A 474 -25.87 14.58 29.94
C GLN A 474 -25.10 13.25 29.98
N TRP A 475 -25.43 12.34 30.91
CA TRP A 475 -24.84 11.01 30.95
C TRP A 475 -25.12 10.18 29.68
N ARG A 476 -26.27 10.40 29.01
CA ARG A 476 -26.61 9.71 27.75
C ARG A 476 -25.64 10.09 26.64
N GLU A 477 -25.26 11.36 26.57
CA GLU A 477 -24.24 11.85 25.65
C GLU A 477 -22.87 11.21 25.96
N THR A 478 -22.47 11.19 27.23
CA THR A 478 -21.20 10.58 27.64
C THR A 478 -21.15 9.09 27.30
N LEU A 479 -22.24 8.36 27.53
CA LEU A 479 -22.36 6.95 27.17
C LEU A 479 -22.27 6.73 25.67
N ALA A 480 -23.03 7.50 24.88
CA ALA A 480 -23.03 7.40 23.42
C ALA A 480 -21.63 7.67 22.84
N PHE A 481 -20.93 8.70 23.34
CA PHE A 481 -19.56 9.00 22.95
C PHE A 481 -18.61 7.85 23.32
N ALA A 482 -18.63 7.38 24.57
CA ALA A 482 -17.73 6.34 25.05
C ALA A 482 -17.88 5.02 24.27
N LEU A 483 -19.13 4.58 24.02
CA LEU A 483 -19.41 3.39 23.19
C LEU A 483 -18.91 3.57 21.76
N SER A 484 -19.22 4.72 21.15
CA SER A 484 -18.84 4.99 19.77
C SER A 484 -17.32 5.05 19.58
N THR A 485 -16.62 5.74 20.48
CA THR A 485 -15.16 5.83 20.46
C THR A 485 -14.51 4.47 20.72
N ALA A 486 -15.06 3.66 21.63
CA ALA A 486 -14.57 2.30 21.88
C ALA A 486 -14.66 1.41 20.63
N VAL A 487 -15.76 1.48 19.87
CA VAL A 487 -15.90 0.78 18.58
C VAL A 487 -14.82 1.25 17.59
N VAL A 488 -14.69 2.57 17.41
CA VAL A 488 -13.76 3.15 16.42
C VAL A 488 -12.30 2.83 16.75
N PHE A 489 -11.89 2.96 18.01
CA PHE A 489 -10.49 2.70 18.41
C PHE A 489 -10.16 1.21 18.40
N THR A 490 -11.10 0.35 18.79
CA THR A 490 -10.90 -1.10 18.68
C THR A 490 -10.72 -1.50 17.22
N CYS A 491 -11.55 -0.96 16.32
CA CYS A 491 -11.37 -1.15 14.88
C CYS A 491 -10.07 -0.55 14.35
N ALA A 492 -9.66 0.64 14.82
CA ALA A 492 -8.43 1.30 14.40
C ALA A 492 -7.19 0.45 14.69
N ARG A 493 -7.22 -0.39 15.74
CA ARG A 493 -6.12 -1.27 16.13
C ARG A 493 -6.18 -2.66 15.48
N GLU A 494 -7.38 -3.19 15.25
CA GLU A 494 -7.53 -4.52 14.63
C GLU A 494 -7.53 -4.48 13.10
N ASN A 495 -8.18 -3.48 12.52
CA ASN A 495 -8.26 -3.28 11.07
C ASN A 495 -8.12 -1.78 10.74
N PRO A 496 -6.88 -1.23 10.81
CA PRO A 496 -6.64 0.20 10.63
C PRO A 496 -7.19 0.76 9.31
N ARG A 497 -7.21 -0.05 8.24
CA ARG A 497 -7.69 0.32 6.91
C ARG A 497 -9.21 0.56 6.87
N ARG A 498 -9.97 0.00 7.83
CA ARG A 498 -11.44 0.14 7.91
C ARG A 498 -11.86 1.49 8.50
N VAL A 499 -11.04 2.13 9.33
CA VAL A 499 -11.33 3.47 9.83
C VAL A 499 -11.06 4.47 8.71
N ARG A 500 -12.13 5.09 8.23
CA ARG A 500 -12.16 5.84 6.99
C ARG A 500 -11.83 7.32 7.21
N GLY A 501 -11.19 7.91 6.21
CA GLY A 501 -10.91 9.35 6.10
C GLY A 501 -9.87 9.90 7.06
N MET A 502 -9.92 11.21 7.30
CA MET A 502 -8.91 11.94 8.08
C MET A 502 -8.72 11.35 9.49
N LEU A 503 -9.79 10.86 10.12
CA LEU A 503 -9.71 10.24 11.44
C LEU A 503 -8.85 8.98 11.44
N GLY A 504 -9.00 8.11 10.43
CA GLY A 504 -8.17 6.91 10.29
C GLY A 504 -6.69 7.23 10.13
N GLY A 505 -6.38 8.26 9.34
CA GLY A 505 -5.00 8.76 9.20
C GLY A 505 -4.42 9.32 10.51
N ILE A 506 -5.20 10.12 11.24
CA ILE A 506 -4.77 10.71 12.52
C ILE A 506 -4.62 9.63 13.60
N LEU A 507 -5.58 8.71 13.74
CA LEU A 507 -5.48 7.61 14.70
C LEU A 507 -4.34 6.67 14.34
N GLY A 508 -4.13 6.40 13.05
CA GLY A 508 -2.97 5.62 12.57
C GLY A 508 -1.62 6.27 12.88
N LEU A 509 -1.56 7.60 13.03
CA LEU A 509 -0.35 8.33 13.40
C LEU A 509 -0.20 8.48 14.93
N ALA A 510 -1.29 8.71 15.65
CA ALA A 510 -1.33 8.90 17.10
C ALA A 510 -1.21 7.57 17.86
N MET A 511 -2.01 6.58 17.46
CA MET A 511 -2.06 5.23 18.01
C MET A 511 -1.14 4.26 17.26
N LYS A 512 -0.17 4.77 16.50
CA LYS A 512 0.90 3.96 15.94
C LYS A 512 1.67 3.34 17.10
N GLU A 513 1.17 2.21 17.58
CA GLU A 513 2.00 1.23 18.24
C GLU A 513 3.03 0.86 17.20
N ILE A 514 4.25 1.14 17.58
CA ILE A 514 5.39 0.67 16.86
C ILE A 514 5.39 -0.83 17.16
N GLU A 515 4.61 -1.62 16.40
CA GLU A 515 5.13 -2.80 15.71
C GLU A 515 5.89 -2.30 14.47
N GLN A 516 6.62 -1.18 14.59
CA GLN A 516 7.49 -0.76 13.51
C GLN A 516 8.67 -1.70 13.58
N SER A 517 9.08 -2.15 12.41
CA SER A 517 10.50 -2.31 12.24
C SER A 517 11.24 -1.05 12.75
N GLU A 518 12.13 -1.18 13.73
CA GLU A 518 13.06 -0.13 14.14
C GLU A 518 13.82 0.42 12.93
N SER A 519 14.16 -0.47 11.99
CA SER A 519 14.75 -0.13 10.70
C SER A 519 14.34 -1.15 9.63
N VAL A 520 14.19 -0.66 8.39
CA VAL A 520 14.11 -1.50 7.18
C VAL A 520 15.30 -1.09 6.32
N THR A 521 16.21 -2.03 6.10
CA THR A 521 17.42 -1.79 5.34
C THR A 521 17.40 -2.71 4.12
N PRO A 522 17.45 -2.18 2.88
CA PRO A 522 17.62 -3.01 1.71
C PRO A 522 18.97 -3.72 1.79
N VAL A 523 18.99 -5.01 1.50
CA VAL A 523 20.20 -5.84 1.42
C VAL A 523 20.50 -6.05 -0.07
N GLU A 524 21.77 -5.94 -0.45
CA GLU A 524 22.24 -6.21 -1.82
C GLU A 524 21.49 -5.44 -2.91
N TYR A 525 21.14 -4.18 -2.64
CA TYR A 525 20.45 -3.32 -3.60
C TYR A 525 21.42 -2.47 -4.42
N VAL A 526 21.44 -2.69 -5.73
CA VAL A 526 22.16 -1.85 -6.68
C VAL A 526 21.18 -0.89 -7.34
N GLY A 527 21.33 0.41 -7.08
CA GLY A 527 20.41 1.45 -7.57
C GLY A 527 20.40 1.65 -9.09
N TYR A 528 21.40 1.12 -9.81
CA TYR A 528 21.52 1.20 -11.26
C TYR A 528 21.84 -0.18 -11.86
N ASN A 529 20.82 -1.01 -12.05
CA ASN A 529 20.92 -2.25 -12.81
C ASN A 529 20.10 -2.11 -14.11
N PRO A 530 20.70 -2.31 -15.31
CA PRO A 530 19.95 -2.28 -16.57
C PRO A 530 18.94 -3.43 -16.70
N PHE A 531 18.96 -4.40 -15.79
CA PHE A 531 18.03 -5.53 -15.73
C PHE A 531 17.14 -5.44 -14.47
N PRO A 532 15.87 -5.90 -14.54
CA PRO A 532 15.04 -6.05 -13.35
C PRO A 532 15.70 -6.98 -12.33
N VAL A 533 15.74 -6.58 -11.05
CA VAL A 533 16.27 -7.42 -9.97
C VAL A 533 15.38 -8.65 -9.76
N ASN A 534 15.98 -9.80 -9.42
CA ASN A 534 15.26 -11.04 -9.21
C ASN A 534 14.39 -11.02 -7.94
N ASN A 535 14.94 -10.47 -6.86
CA ASN A 535 14.30 -10.36 -5.57
C ASN A 535 14.62 -9.01 -4.92
N PHE A 536 13.68 -8.48 -4.15
CA PHE A 536 13.93 -7.35 -3.25
C PHE A 536 14.10 -7.90 -1.84
N ILE A 537 15.28 -7.73 -1.26
CA ILE A 537 15.62 -8.29 0.05
C ILE A 537 15.73 -7.16 1.07
N TYR A 538 15.04 -7.31 2.20
CA TYR A 538 15.05 -6.33 3.27
C TYR A 538 15.41 -6.97 4.60
N LYS A 539 16.41 -6.42 5.29
CA LYS A 539 16.64 -6.66 6.71
C LYS A 539 15.70 -5.79 7.52
N VAL A 540 14.88 -6.43 8.34
CA VAL A 540 13.83 -5.78 9.13
C VAL A 540 14.11 -6.02 10.60
N ALA A 541 14.63 -5.01 11.30
CA ALA A 541 14.78 -5.04 12.76
C ALA A 541 13.42 -4.68 13.38
N LEU A 542 12.85 -5.52 14.24
CA LEU A 542 11.52 -5.37 14.82
C LEU A 542 11.56 -4.62 16.16
N SER A 543 10.59 -3.75 16.41
CA SER A 543 10.49 -2.99 17.69
C SER A 543 10.17 -3.85 18.91
N SER A 544 9.67 -5.05 18.69
CA SER A 544 9.45 -6.08 19.70
C SER A 544 9.66 -7.45 19.06
N PRO A 545 10.23 -8.44 19.77
CA PRO A 545 10.46 -9.76 19.22
C PRO A 545 9.17 -10.41 18.69
N ALA A 546 9.19 -10.91 17.45
CA ALA A 546 8.09 -11.66 16.86
C ALA A 546 8.04 -13.08 17.43
N THR A 547 6.98 -13.37 18.17
CA THR A 547 6.70 -14.68 18.78
C THR A 547 5.83 -15.58 17.87
N LYS A 548 5.64 -16.84 18.28
CA LYS A 548 4.77 -17.84 17.62
C LYS A 548 3.38 -17.30 17.24
N GLU A 549 2.77 -16.47 18.08
CA GLU A 549 1.42 -15.91 17.87
C GLU A 549 1.35 -14.95 16.67
N HIS A 550 2.48 -14.40 16.24
CA HIS A 550 2.54 -13.51 15.08
C HIS A 550 2.46 -14.29 13.76
N PHE A 551 3.10 -15.46 13.70
CA PHE A 551 3.17 -16.28 12.49
C PHE A 551 2.02 -17.30 12.37
N THR A 552 1.39 -17.69 13.49
CA THR A 552 0.33 -18.71 13.49
C THR A 552 -1.09 -18.18 13.24
N ARG A 553 -1.30 -16.85 13.22
CA ARG A 553 -2.64 -16.24 13.01
C ARG A 553 -3.30 -16.60 11.68
N ALA A 554 -2.52 -16.93 10.65
CA ALA A 554 -3.00 -17.26 9.31
C ALA A 554 -3.19 -18.77 9.06
N GLY A 555 -2.96 -19.61 10.09
CA GLY A 555 -2.82 -21.07 9.93
C GLY A 555 -1.35 -21.48 9.70
N HIS A 556 -1.03 -22.74 10.00
CA HIS A 556 0.30 -23.28 9.73
C HIS A 556 0.49 -23.47 8.21
N GLN A 557 1.60 -22.98 7.68
CA GLN A 557 1.97 -23.13 6.28
C GLN A 557 3.01 -24.25 6.15
N THR A 558 2.88 -25.11 5.15
CA THR A 558 3.91 -26.11 4.82
C THR A 558 5.27 -25.42 4.64
N CYS A 559 6.34 -26.07 5.08
CA CYS A 559 7.71 -25.54 5.10
C CYS A 559 7.98 -24.35 6.05
N ALA A 560 6.96 -23.78 6.70
CA ALA A 560 7.17 -22.76 7.72
C ALA A 560 7.43 -23.40 9.10
N VAL A 561 8.40 -22.87 9.83
CA VAL A 561 8.73 -23.29 11.19
C VAL A 561 8.40 -22.18 12.19
N LEU A 562 8.27 -22.56 13.46
CA LEU A 562 8.02 -21.58 14.51
C LEU A 562 9.31 -20.83 14.89
N PRO A 563 9.22 -19.52 15.21
CA PRO A 563 10.37 -18.79 15.77
C PRO A 563 10.77 -19.36 17.15
N PRO A 564 11.99 -19.05 17.63
CA PRO A 564 12.40 -19.34 19.00
C PRO A 564 11.40 -18.86 20.05
N LEU A 565 11.41 -19.48 21.24
CA LEU A 565 10.57 -19.05 22.37
C LEU A 565 10.83 -17.61 22.81
N THR A 566 12.07 -17.13 22.65
CA THR A 566 12.47 -15.74 22.91
C THR A 566 11.91 -14.74 21.89
N GLY A 567 11.35 -15.23 20.78
CA GLY A 567 10.95 -14.43 19.63
C GLY A 567 12.13 -13.97 18.77
N GLU A 568 11.82 -13.47 17.58
CA GLU A 568 12.80 -12.94 16.65
C GLU A 568 12.79 -11.41 16.64
N SER A 569 13.94 -10.80 16.92
CA SER A 569 14.08 -9.34 16.89
C SER A 569 14.46 -8.81 15.51
N THR A 570 14.99 -9.67 14.62
CA THR A 570 15.36 -9.29 13.25
C THR A 570 14.95 -10.40 12.31
N VAL A 571 14.35 -10.02 11.17
CA VAL A 571 13.95 -10.96 10.11
C VAL A 571 14.42 -10.45 8.76
N ILE A 572 14.59 -11.37 7.82
CA ILE A 572 14.74 -11.07 6.39
C ILE A 572 13.36 -11.18 5.73
N VAL A 573 13.00 -10.16 4.96
CA VAL A 573 11.83 -10.17 4.08
C VAL A 573 12.31 -10.15 2.64
N ARG A 574 12.08 -11.25 1.91
CA ARG A 574 12.42 -11.40 0.50
C ARG A 574 11.15 -11.31 -0.33
N LEU A 575 11.11 -10.41 -1.31
CA LEU A 575 9.99 -10.23 -2.23
C LEU A 575 10.42 -10.68 -3.63
N SER A 576 9.76 -11.69 -4.18
CA SER A 576 10.08 -12.20 -5.51
C SER A 576 9.51 -11.27 -6.58
N ASN A 577 10.38 -10.78 -7.47
CA ASN A 577 9.97 -9.89 -8.54
C ASN A 577 9.41 -10.71 -9.73
N PRO A 578 8.10 -10.66 -10.02
CA PRO A 578 7.49 -11.39 -11.12
C PRO A 578 7.90 -10.85 -12.50
N THR A 579 8.53 -9.67 -12.56
CA THR A 579 9.03 -9.06 -13.81
C THR A 579 10.48 -9.44 -14.12
N SER A 580 11.12 -10.28 -13.29
CA SER A 580 12.45 -10.80 -13.58
C SER A 580 12.47 -11.59 -14.88
N MET A 581 13.48 -11.34 -15.72
CA MET A 581 13.59 -11.96 -17.05
C MET A 581 14.02 -13.42 -16.94
N GLY A 582 13.36 -14.29 -17.71
CA GLY A 582 13.74 -15.70 -17.85
C GLY A 582 13.38 -16.59 -16.65
N MET A 583 12.66 -16.08 -15.65
CA MET A 583 12.23 -16.87 -14.49
C MET A 583 10.77 -17.31 -14.61
N ASN A 584 10.52 -18.59 -14.33
CA ASN A 584 9.17 -19.14 -14.19
C ASN A 584 8.63 -18.84 -12.78
N ASN A 585 7.63 -17.97 -12.71
CA ASN A 585 7.05 -17.52 -11.44
C ASN A 585 5.84 -18.36 -10.97
N THR A 586 5.49 -19.45 -11.67
CA THR A 586 4.29 -20.26 -11.39
C THR A 586 4.23 -20.78 -9.95
N ASN A 587 5.37 -21.26 -9.43
CA ASN A 587 5.53 -21.86 -8.10
C ASN A 587 6.91 -21.52 -7.50
N ARG A 588 7.49 -20.37 -7.88
CA ARG A 588 8.87 -20.00 -7.53
C ARG A 588 9.11 -19.88 -6.03
N VAL A 589 8.19 -19.21 -5.32
CA VAL A 589 8.27 -19.06 -3.85
C VAL A 589 8.12 -20.42 -3.17
N GLU A 590 7.14 -21.21 -3.61
CA GLU A 590 6.91 -22.57 -3.12
C GLU A 590 8.15 -23.44 -3.30
N ASN A 591 8.77 -23.38 -4.48
CA ASN A 591 9.97 -24.13 -4.80
C ASN A 591 11.13 -23.76 -3.86
N GLU A 592 11.38 -22.46 -3.67
CA GLU A 592 12.43 -21.95 -2.77
C GLU A 592 12.22 -22.45 -1.33
N VAL A 593 11.02 -22.28 -0.76
CA VAL A 593 10.77 -22.71 0.62
C VAL A 593 10.77 -24.23 0.80
N CYS A 594 10.36 -25.00 -0.21
CA CYS A 594 10.45 -26.46 -0.19
C CYS A 594 11.91 -26.93 -0.26
N ALA A 595 12.72 -26.35 -1.14
CA ALA A 595 14.13 -26.66 -1.25
C ALA A 595 14.89 -26.33 0.05
N MET A 596 14.60 -25.18 0.66
CA MET A 596 15.13 -24.83 1.98
C MET A 596 14.74 -25.86 3.05
N ALA A 597 13.48 -26.33 3.06
CA ALA A 597 13.02 -27.32 4.03
C ALA A 597 13.76 -28.67 3.88
N VAL A 598 13.88 -29.16 2.64
CA VAL A 598 14.61 -30.41 2.32
C VAL A 598 16.10 -30.26 2.63
N ALA A 599 16.71 -29.12 2.28
CA ALA A 599 18.11 -28.83 2.58
C ALA A 599 18.36 -28.78 4.09
N ARG A 600 17.47 -28.17 4.88
CA ARG A 600 17.58 -28.14 6.34
C ARG A 600 17.58 -29.54 6.95
N GLU A 601 16.71 -30.43 6.48
CA GLU A 601 16.67 -31.81 6.94
C GLU A 601 17.97 -32.55 6.59
N ALA A 602 18.49 -32.35 5.37
CA ALA A 602 19.77 -32.91 4.95
C ALA A 602 20.93 -32.43 5.84
N MET A 603 20.99 -31.13 6.14
CA MET A 603 22.02 -30.56 7.02
C MET A 603 21.90 -31.07 8.47
N ALA A 604 20.68 -31.28 8.96
CA ALA A 604 20.44 -31.82 10.30
C ALA A 604 20.91 -33.28 10.45
N SER A 605 21.04 -34.01 9.35
CA SER A 605 21.55 -35.39 9.34
C SER A 605 23.08 -35.49 9.50
N VAL A 606 23.81 -34.37 9.39
CA VAL A 606 25.27 -34.37 9.49
C VAL A 606 25.69 -34.63 10.95
N LYS A 607 26.54 -35.64 11.14
CA LYS A 607 27.06 -36.02 12.47
C LYS A 607 27.70 -34.82 13.19
N GLY A 608 27.37 -34.68 14.47
CA GLY A 608 27.86 -33.59 15.31
C GLY A 608 27.04 -32.31 15.26
N GLY A 609 25.92 -32.27 14.51
CA GLY A 609 24.95 -31.17 14.53
C GLY A 609 25.48 -29.82 14.03
N ARG A 610 26.67 -29.84 13.42
CA ARG A 610 27.47 -28.65 13.07
C ARG A 610 26.77 -27.71 12.09
N TYR A 611 25.91 -28.25 11.23
CA TYR A 611 25.26 -27.51 10.15
C TYR A 611 23.73 -27.41 10.33
N ASN A 612 23.20 -27.76 11.51
CA ASN A 612 21.75 -27.79 11.79
C ASN A 612 21.03 -26.46 11.52
N SER A 613 21.75 -25.35 11.60
CA SER A 613 21.24 -23.99 11.43
C SER A 613 21.78 -23.27 10.19
N ILE A 614 22.49 -23.94 9.28
CA ILE A 614 23.16 -23.26 8.16
C ILE A 614 22.17 -22.74 7.10
N VAL A 615 21.04 -23.39 6.90
CA VAL A 615 19.99 -22.90 5.99
C VAL A 615 18.98 -22.10 6.83
N PRO A 616 18.57 -20.86 6.47
CA PRO A 616 17.67 -20.05 7.29
C PRO A 616 16.33 -20.73 7.60
N ARG A 617 15.75 -20.46 8.78
CA ARG A 617 14.36 -20.84 9.08
C ARG A 617 13.37 -19.95 8.34
N VAL A 618 12.38 -20.55 7.67
CA VAL A 618 11.25 -19.84 7.08
C VAL A 618 10.14 -19.70 8.11
N TYR A 619 9.69 -18.49 8.41
CA TYR A 619 8.63 -18.23 9.39
C TYR A 619 7.26 -18.05 8.78
N ALA A 620 7.20 -17.48 7.57
CA ALA A 620 5.98 -17.35 6.80
C ALA A 620 6.34 -17.09 5.33
N TRP A 621 5.44 -17.43 4.42
CA TRP A 621 5.63 -17.14 2.99
C TRP A 621 4.30 -17.02 2.27
N LYS A 622 4.32 -16.51 1.04
CA LYS A 622 3.15 -16.41 0.17
C LYS A 622 3.55 -16.48 -1.30
N SER A 623 2.83 -17.29 -2.06
CA SER A 623 2.95 -17.41 -3.51
C SER A 623 2.72 -16.09 -4.24
N THR A 624 3.37 -15.97 -5.40
CA THR A 624 3.11 -14.92 -6.40
C THR A 624 1.69 -15.06 -6.94
N ARG A 625 0.94 -13.95 -7.04
CA ARG A 625 -0.40 -13.94 -7.64
C ARG A 625 -0.58 -12.70 -8.51
N MET A 626 -0.35 -12.83 -9.81
CA MET A 626 -0.56 -11.75 -10.77
C MET A 626 -1.92 -11.95 -11.47
N MET A 627 -2.84 -10.98 -11.33
CA MET A 627 -4.02 -10.89 -12.20
C MET A 627 -3.79 -9.88 -13.31
N ALA A 628 -4.46 -10.07 -14.44
CA ALA A 628 -4.42 -9.12 -15.55
C ALA A 628 -4.90 -7.73 -15.09
N GLY A 629 -4.03 -6.72 -15.19
CA GLY A 629 -4.32 -5.33 -14.83
C GLY A 629 -3.88 -4.89 -13.43
N ASP A 630 -3.29 -5.77 -12.61
CA ASP A 630 -2.72 -5.40 -11.32
C ASP A 630 -1.43 -4.58 -11.49
N ALA A 631 -1.17 -3.67 -10.56
CA ALA A 631 0.17 -3.08 -10.44
C ALA A 631 1.17 -4.20 -10.06
N PRO A 632 2.40 -4.24 -10.62
CA PRO A 632 3.35 -5.33 -10.41
C PRO A 632 3.54 -5.70 -8.93
N GLU A 633 3.58 -4.70 -8.06
CA GLU A 633 3.83 -4.84 -6.62
C GLU A 633 2.68 -5.51 -5.86
N GLN A 634 1.46 -5.57 -6.42
CA GLN A 634 0.31 -6.23 -5.80
C GLN A 634 0.37 -7.76 -5.93
N GLY A 635 1.14 -8.25 -6.90
CA GLY A 635 1.27 -9.69 -7.18
C GLY A 635 2.53 -10.35 -6.64
N PHE A 636 3.41 -9.61 -5.95
CA PHE A 636 4.68 -10.16 -5.44
C PHE A 636 4.44 -11.32 -4.47
N GLY A 637 5.13 -12.43 -4.74
CA GLY A 637 5.36 -13.47 -3.74
C GLY A 637 6.37 -12.99 -2.69
N TRP A 638 6.34 -13.58 -1.50
CA TRP A 638 7.25 -13.18 -0.43
C TRP A 638 7.58 -14.30 0.54
N ILE A 639 8.75 -14.17 1.18
CA ILE A 639 9.26 -15.07 2.23
C ILE A 639 9.72 -14.19 3.40
N VAL A 640 9.30 -14.55 4.62
CA VAL A 640 9.81 -14.02 5.88
C VAL A 640 10.64 -15.10 6.55
N MET A 641 11.92 -14.85 6.76
CA MET A 641 12.87 -15.85 7.26
C MET A 641 13.85 -15.27 8.28
N GLU A 642 14.56 -16.19 8.93
CA GLU A 642 15.63 -15.93 9.89
C GLU A 642 16.72 -15.03 9.29
N TYR A 643 17.19 -14.09 10.11
CA TYR A 643 18.39 -13.33 9.79
C TYR A 643 19.62 -14.14 10.19
N MET A 644 20.48 -14.44 9.22
CA MET A 644 21.74 -15.14 9.43
C MET A 644 22.89 -14.15 9.65
N GLU A 645 23.72 -14.42 10.64
CA GLU A 645 24.92 -13.61 10.91
C GLU A 645 26.12 -14.11 10.10
N GLY A 646 26.94 -13.17 9.63
CA GLY A 646 28.19 -13.44 8.90
C GLY A 646 28.42 -12.42 7.78
N GLU A 647 29.58 -12.52 7.17
CA GLU A 647 30.01 -11.76 6.00
C GLU A 647 29.96 -12.66 4.76
N VAL A 648 29.68 -12.10 3.59
CA VAL A 648 29.65 -12.87 2.34
C VAL A 648 31.03 -13.45 2.07
N LEU A 649 31.12 -14.78 1.93
CA LEU A 649 32.40 -15.49 1.85
C LEU A 649 33.23 -15.06 0.64
N ASP A 650 32.60 -14.78 -0.50
CA ASP A 650 33.27 -14.30 -1.73
C ASP A 650 34.14 -13.06 -1.47
N MET A 651 33.65 -12.13 -0.65
CA MET A 651 34.36 -10.88 -0.31
C MET A 651 35.63 -11.11 0.52
N LEU A 652 35.77 -12.29 1.13
CA LEU A 652 36.88 -12.65 2.01
C LEU A 652 37.80 -13.69 1.37
N PHE A 653 37.27 -14.57 0.52
CA PHE A 653 37.93 -15.78 0.07
C PHE A 653 39.23 -15.51 -0.67
N ALA A 654 39.26 -14.51 -1.55
CA ALA A 654 40.45 -14.15 -2.33
C ALA A 654 41.67 -13.84 -1.45
N ASP A 655 41.45 -13.11 -0.34
CA ASP A 655 42.49 -12.63 0.58
C ASP A 655 42.88 -13.66 1.65
N MET A 656 42.18 -14.80 1.74
CA MET A 656 42.49 -15.85 2.71
C MET A 656 43.83 -16.51 2.41
N LYS A 657 44.57 -16.83 3.48
CA LYS A 657 45.77 -17.68 3.38
C LYS A 657 45.38 -19.07 2.88
N TRP A 658 46.31 -19.74 2.21
CA TRP A 658 46.05 -21.05 1.61
C TRP A 658 45.50 -22.10 2.58
N ASP A 659 46.05 -22.20 3.80
CA ASP A 659 45.55 -23.15 4.80
C ASP A 659 44.11 -22.86 5.25
N GLU A 660 43.71 -21.59 5.20
CA GLU A 660 42.34 -21.16 5.47
C GLU A 660 41.42 -21.46 4.28
N LYS A 661 41.84 -21.14 3.05
CA LYS A 661 41.13 -21.55 1.81
C LYS A 661 40.88 -23.06 1.81
N LYS A 662 41.90 -23.88 2.09
CA LYS A 662 41.79 -25.34 2.15
C LYS A 662 40.78 -25.81 3.19
N ARG A 663 40.74 -25.20 4.38
CA ARG A 663 39.75 -25.52 5.42
C ARG A 663 38.33 -25.16 4.98
N VAL A 664 38.15 -23.97 4.42
CA VAL A 664 36.85 -23.48 3.94
C VAL A 664 36.33 -24.38 2.81
N ILE A 665 37.17 -24.73 1.83
CA ILE A 665 36.83 -25.67 0.75
C ILE A 665 36.39 -27.02 1.33
N GLY A 666 37.09 -27.51 2.36
CA GLY A 666 36.67 -28.71 3.10
C GLY A 666 35.28 -28.59 3.72
N GLU A 667 34.94 -27.44 4.32
CA GLU A 667 33.58 -27.20 4.84
C GLU A 667 32.54 -27.15 3.71
N ILE A 668 32.81 -26.44 2.62
CA ILE A 668 31.93 -26.38 1.45
C ILE A 668 31.66 -27.80 0.91
N ALA A 669 32.71 -28.61 0.76
CA ALA A 669 32.60 -29.99 0.29
C ALA A 669 31.79 -30.86 1.26
N CYS A 670 31.94 -30.67 2.57
CA CYS A 670 31.13 -31.38 3.57
C CYS A 670 29.65 -31.00 3.49
N ILE A 671 29.34 -29.70 3.39
CA ILE A 671 27.97 -29.18 3.23
C ILE A 671 27.37 -29.73 1.93
N PHE A 672 28.10 -29.67 0.82
CA PHE A 672 27.61 -30.17 -0.46
C PHE A 672 27.41 -31.69 -0.48
N ALA A 673 28.32 -32.47 0.11
CA ALA A 673 28.17 -33.91 0.22
C ALA A 673 26.94 -34.31 1.05
N ALA A 674 26.59 -33.53 2.07
CA ALA A 674 25.34 -33.69 2.82
C ALA A 674 24.12 -33.28 1.98
N PHE A 675 24.23 -32.20 1.23
CA PHE A 675 23.17 -31.69 0.35
C PHE A 675 22.81 -32.70 -0.76
N GLN A 676 23.81 -33.33 -1.39
CA GLN A 676 23.61 -34.40 -2.38
C GLN A 676 22.87 -35.63 -1.81
N LYS A 677 22.91 -35.83 -0.49
CA LYS A 677 22.27 -36.95 0.22
C LYS A 677 20.88 -36.57 0.77
N ALA A 678 20.37 -35.38 0.42
CA ALA A 678 19.05 -34.93 0.84
C ALA A 678 17.97 -35.94 0.42
N LYS A 679 17.11 -36.31 1.37
CA LYS A 679 15.96 -37.17 1.10
C LYS A 679 14.84 -36.33 0.53
N LEU A 680 14.40 -36.66 -0.67
CA LEU A 680 13.27 -35.99 -1.30
C LEU A 680 11.95 -36.44 -0.64
N PRO A 681 10.94 -35.55 -0.55
CA PRO A 681 9.61 -35.94 -0.08
C PRO A 681 8.99 -37.01 -0.97
N GLN A 682 8.17 -37.90 -0.39
CA GLN A 682 7.64 -39.09 -1.06
C GLN A 682 6.89 -38.81 -2.38
N ARG A 683 6.20 -37.66 -2.47
CA ARG A 683 5.39 -37.27 -3.64
C ARG A 683 6.16 -36.44 -4.67
N VAL A 684 7.48 -36.35 -4.54
CA VAL A 684 8.38 -35.68 -5.49
C VAL A 684 9.10 -36.76 -6.29
N GLU A 685 8.50 -37.15 -7.42
CA GLU A 685 8.91 -38.32 -8.22
C GLU A 685 9.45 -37.94 -9.62
N LEU A 686 9.28 -36.69 -10.03
CA LEU A 686 9.59 -36.21 -11.37
C LEU A 686 10.62 -35.08 -11.35
N HIS A 687 11.35 -34.93 -12.45
CA HIS A 687 12.29 -33.83 -12.64
C HIS A 687 11.56 -32.51 -12.85
N GLY A 688 11.98 -31.46 -12.15
CA GLY A 688 11.32 -30.15 -12.17
C GLY A 688 11.66 -29.33 -10.93
N GLY A 689 10.70 -28.55 -10.45
CA GLY A 689 10.77 -27.90 -9.14
C GLY A 689 9.92 -28.64 -8.11
N MET A 690 9.67 -27.97 -6.99
CA MET A 690 8.72 -28.40 -5.96
C MET A 690 7.57 -27.39 -5.85
N THR A 691 6.43 -27.86 -5.39
CA THR A 691 5.30 -27.00 -5.03
C THR A 691 4.51 -27.62 -3.87
N VAL A 692 3.63 -26.83 -3.26
CA VAL A 692 2.76 -27.30 -2.17
C VAL A 692 1.35 -27.48 -2.70
N ARG A 693 0.81 -28.70 -2.60
CA ARG A 693 -0.60 -29.02 -2.93
C ARG A 693 -1.22 -29.77 -1.77
N ASP A 694 -2.37 -29.28 -1.29
CA ASP A 694 -3.10 -29.86 -0.16
C ASP A 694 -2.27 -30.07 1.12
N GLY A 695 -1.24 -29.24 1.31
CA GLY A 695 -0.33 -29.31 2.45
C GLY A 695 0.92 -30.16 2.24
N ASP A 696 0.97 -30.97 1.17
CA ASP A 696 2.11 -31.83 0.83
C ASP A 696 3.06 -31.17 -0.16
N ILE A 697 4.35 -31.50 -0.05
CA ILE A 697 5.37 -31.15 -1.05
C ILE A 697 5.29 -32.17 -2.20
N VAL A 698 5.05 -31.68 -3.42
CA VAL A 698 4.91 -32.49 -4.64
C VAL A 698 5.77 -31.93 -5.77
N SER A 699 5.99 -32.70 -6.84
CA SER A 699 6.67 -32.21 -8.05
C SER A 699 5.92 -31.01 -8.66
N GLY A 700 6.67 -29.95 -8.96
CA GLY A 700 6.20 -28.71 -9.56
C GLY A 700 7.01 -28.30 -10.78
N GLN A 701 6.65 -27.16 -11.39
CA GLN A 701 7.44 -26.63 -12.51
C GLN A 701 8.81 -26.12 -12.02
N PRO A 702 9.88 -26.21 -12.83
CA PRO A 702 11.18 -25.65 -12.49
C PRO A 702 11.16 -24.12 -12.58
N THR A 703 12.04 -23.44 -11.85
CA THR A 703 12.13 -21.97 -11.81
C THR A 703 12.90 -21.38 -13.00
N MET A 704 13.87 -22.13 -13.55
CA MET A 704 14.73 -21.67 -14.65
C MET A 704 14.09 -21.76 -16.04
N HIS A 705 12.98 -22.50 -16.20
CA HIS A 705 12.26 -22.60 -17.46
C HIS A 705 10.81 -22.99 -17.21
N LYS A 706 9.92 -22.67 -18.16
CA LYS A 706 8.54 -23.15 -18.10
C LYS A 706 8.47 -24.62 -18.53
N GLY A 707 7.61 -25.40 -17.89
CA GLY A 707 7.40 -26.80 -18.25
C GLY A 707 6.84 -27.60 -17.08
N GLU A 708 5.90 -28.51 -17.36
CA GLU A 708 5.40 -29.43 -16.36
C GLU A 708 6.50 -30.41 -15.92
N PRO A 709 6.50 -30.83 -14.64
CA PRO A 709 7.45 -31.84 -14.17
C PRO A 709 7.28 -33.13 -14.98
N SER A 710 8.39 -33.76 -15.34
CA SER A 710 8.39 -34.92 -16.23
C SER A 710 9.59 -35.84 -15.99
N GLY A 711 9.65 -36.96 -16.71
CA GLY A 711 10.85 -37.79 -16.74
C GLY A 711 12.05 -37.06 -17.36
N TYR A 712 13.25 -37.61 -17.21
CA TYR A 712 14.49 -36.90 -17.54
C TYR A 712 14.60 -36.43 -19.01
N VAL A 713 14.16 -37.24 -19.98
CA VAL A 713 14.10 -36.83 -21.40
C VAL A 713 13.09 -35.69 -21.61
N GLY A 714 11.96 -35.73 -20.89
CA GLY A 714 10.94 -34.68 -20.91
C GLY A 714 11.48 -33.35 -20.40
N LEU A 715 12.28 -33.36 -19.34
CA LEU A 715 12.97 -32.17 -18.82
C LEU A 715 13.84 -31.53 -19.90
N TRP A 716 14.67 -32.32 -20.59
CA TRP A 716 15.53 -31.81 -21.65
C TRP A 716 14.74 -31.26 -22.84
N LYS A 717 13.64 -31.91 -23.24
CA LYS A 717 12.72 -31.38 -24.25
C LYS A 717 12.17 -30.01 -23.85
N ALA A 718 11.66 -29.89 -22.62
CA ALA A 718 11.13 -28.63 -22.10
C ALA A 718 12.18 -27.51 -22.05
N ARG A 719 13.45 -27.83 -21.76
CA ARG A 719 14.56 -26.87 -21.82
C ARG A 719 14.85 -26.39 -23.24
N ILE A 720 14.85 -27.31 -24.21
CA ILE A 720 15.01 -26.96 -25.63
C ILE A 720 13.84 -26.10 -26.10
N ASP A 721 12.61 -26.46 -25.74
CA ASP A 721 11.40 -25.69 -26.06
C ASP A 721 11.50 -24.28 -25.49
N HIS A 722 11.87 -24.14 -24.22
CA HIS A 722 12.03 -22.82 -23.60
C HIS A 722 13.14 -21.98 -24.27
N ALA A 723 14.27 -22.60 -24.60
CA ALA A 723 15.36 -21.90 -25.30
C ALA A 723 14.92 -21.47 -26.71
N LEU A 724 14.12 -22.28 -27.40
CA LEU A 724 13.54 -21.93 -28.70
C LEU A 724 12.50 -20.81 -28.59
N GLU A 725 11.65 -20.81 -27.57
CA GLU A 725 10.71 -19.71 -27.27
C GLU A 725 11.48 -18.39 -27.08
N GLN A 726 12.56 -18.39 -26.29
CA GLN A 726 13.40 -17.20 -26.13
C GLN A 726 14.11 -16.79 -27.43
N ALA A 727 14.54 -17.77 -28.24
CA ALA A 727 15.13 -17.50 -29.54
C ALA A 727 14.11 -16.89 -30.52
N ASP A 728 12.84 -17.30 -30.44
CA ASP A 728 11.72 -16.75 -31.23
C ASP A 728 11.44 -15.27 -30.88
N GLU A 729 11.67 -14.85 -29.63
CA GLU A 729 11.54 -13.45 -29.20
C GLU A 729 12.69 -12.54 -29.67
N SER A 730 13.86 -13.12 -29.99
CA SER A 730 15.01 -12.36 -30.49
C SER A 730 14.82 -11.97 -31.95
N THR A 731 14.91 -10.67 -32.24
CA THR A 731 14.83 -10.14 -33.62
C THR A 731 16.02 -10.57 -34.48
N LEU A 732 17.16 -10.91 -33.87
CA LEU A 732 18.36 -11.37 -34.58
C LEU A 732 18.28 -12.87 -34.88
N ILE A 733 17.96 -13.69 -33.87
CA ILE A 733 17.92 -15.15 -34.00
C ILE A 733 16.67 -15.58 -34.77
N ASN A 734 15.52 -14.98 -34.45
CA ASN A 734 14.21 -15.29 -35.03
C ASN A 734 13.89 -16.80 -34.99
N GLY A 735 14.15 -17.42 -33.84
CA GLY A 735 13.90 -18.84 -33.60
C GLY A 735 14.67 -19.79 -34.51
N TRP A 736 15.75 -19.34 -35.17
CA TRP A 736 16.53 -20.07 -36.17
C TRP A 736 15.73 -20.48 -37.43
N LYS A 737 14.62 -19.80 -37.72
CA LYS A 737 13.77 -20.07 -38.89
C LYS A 737 14.54 -19.87 -40.20
N GLY A 738 14.47 -20.85 -41.10
CA GLY A 738 15.22 -20.85 -42.36
C GLY A 738 16.70 -21.25 -42.20
N GLY A 739 17.09 -21.81 -41.05
CA GLY A 739 18.44 -22.25 -40.74
C GLY A 739 18.44 -23.60 -40.01
N VAL A 740 18.93 -23.63 -38.77
CA VAL A 740 19.04 -24.87 -37.97
C VAL A 740 17.76 -25.29 -37.24
N ARG A 741 16.64 -24.54 -37.31
CA ARG A 741 15.41 -24.83 -36.53
C ARG A 741 14.86 -26.23 -36.74
N GLU A 742 14.70 -26.66 -38.00
CA GLU A 742 14.13 -27.97 -38.32
C GLU A 742 15.02 -29.11 -37.81
N ARG A 743 16.35 -28.91 -37.80
CA ARG A 743 17.30 -29.88 -37.24
C ARG A 743 17.23 -29.95 -35.73
N ILE A 744 17.09 -28.81 -35.04
CA ILE A 744 16.87 -28.79 -33.57
C ILE A 744 15.58 -29.53 -33.21
N GLU A 745 14.48 -29.26 -33.93
CA GLU A 745 13.19 -29.95 -33.72
C GLU A 745 13.29 -31.45 -33.98
N LYS A 746 13.96 -31.86 -35.07
CA LYS A 746 14.21 -33.27 -35.39
C LYS A 746 15.03 -33.95 -34.29
N PHE A 747 16.08 -33.29 -33.80
CA PHE A 747 16.89 -33.79 -32.69
C PHE A 747 16.06 -33.99 -31.43
N LYS A 748 15.35 -32.94 -30.98
CA LYS A 748 14.50 -32.96 -29.78
C LYS A 748 13.47 -34.08 -29.84
N ASN A 749 12.78 -34.23 -30.97
CA ASN A 749 11.64 -35.14 -31.08
C ASN A 749 12.05 -36.61 -31.29
N TYR A 750 13.13 -36.88 -32.04
CA TYR A 750 13.45 -38.23 -32.51
C TYR A 750 14.80 -38.79 -32.03
N LYS A 751 15.75 -37.96 -31.60
CA LYS A 751 17.14 -38.40 -31.33
C LYS A 751 17.58 -38.21 -29.88
N LEU A 752 17.08 -37.17 -29.19
CA LEU A 752 17.46 -36.85 -27.81
C LEU A 752 17.30 -38.04 -26.85
N GLY A 753 16.15 -38.74 -26.91
CA GLY A 753 15.91 -39.89 -26.02
C GLY A 753 16.88 -41.06 -26.28
N VAL A 754 17.16 -41.35 -27.55
CA VAL A 754 18.12 -42.39 -27.95
C VAL A 754 19.54 -42.00 -27.53
N LEU A 755 19.90 -40.73 -27.66
CA LEU A 755 21.21 -40.22 -27.29
C LEU A 755 21.46 -40.34 -25.77
N ILE A 756 20.49 -39.93 -24.94
CA ILE A 756 20.58 -40.05 -23.48
C ILE A 756 20.70 -41.53 -23.07
N HIS A 757 19.91 -42.41 -23.68
CA HIS A 757 19.95 -43.85 -23.42
C HIS A 757 21.32 -44.46 -23.79
N ASN A 758 21.83 -44.16 -25.00
CA ASN A 758 23.10 -44.71 -25.48
C ASN A 758 24.32 -44.11 -24.77
N GLY A 759 24.19 -42.93 -24.16
CA GLY A 759 25.25 -42.30 -23.35
C GLY A 759 25.39 -42.87 -21.94
N GLU A 760 24.69 -43.97 -21.62
CA GLU A 760 24.66 -44.61 -20.28
C GLU A 760 24.27 -43.66 -19.13
N VAL A 761 23.52 -42.61 -19.42
CA VAL A 761 23.05 -41.68 -18.37
C VAL A 761 21.98 -42.37 -17.54
N ASP A 762 22.17 -42.40 -16.22
CA ASP A 762 21.16 -42.89 -15.29
C ASP A 762 20.02 -41.87 -15.13
N SER A 763 19.04 -41.98 -16.03
CA SER A 763 17.85 -41.13 -16.06
C SER A 763 16.92 -41.29 -14.86
N THR A 764 17.18 -42.24 -13.95
CA THR A 764 16.38 -42.44 -12.72
C THR A 764 16.90 -41.63 -11.53
N LEU A 765 18.12 -41.08 -11.63
CA LEU A 765 18.70 -40.30 -10.55
C LEU A 765 17.94 -39.00 -10.34
N LEU A 766 17.44 -38.84 -9.11
CA LEU A 766 16.72 -37.68 -8.66
C LEU A 766 17.37 -37.16 -7.37
N GLY A 767 17.81 -35.90 -7.39
CA GLY A 767 18.39 -35.24 -6.24
C GLY A 767 18.02 -33.76 -6.21
N LEU A 768 18.13 -33.17 -5.02
CA LEU A 768 18.03 -31.72 -4.88
C LEU A 768 19.30 -31.07 -5.45
N VAL A 769 19.13 -30.14 -6.37
CA VAL A 769 20.18 -29.35 -6.99
C VAL A 769 19.90 -27.88 -6.68
N HIS A 770 20.91 -27.15 -6.22
CA HIS A 770 20.80 -25.73 -5.87
C HIS A 770 20.79 -24.84 -7.13
N ASN A 771 21.57 -25.23 -8.15
CA ASN A 771 21.87 -24.52 -9.40
C ASN A 771 22.60 -23.18 -9.23
N ASP A 772 23.05 -22.87 -8.01
CA ASP A 772 23.84 -21.68 -7.70
C ASP A 772 24.66 -21.89 -6.40
N PHE A 773 25.21 -23.10 -6.23
CA PHE A 773 26.02 -23.47 -5.07
C PHE A 773 27.42 -22.82 -5.17
N THR A 774 27.48 -21.53 -4.86
CA THR A 774 28.66 -20.66 -5.01
C THR A 774 29.02 -20.01 -3.68
N ILE A 775 30.27 -19.56 -3.52
CA ILE A 775 30.70 -18.91 -2.26
C ILE A 775 30.02 -17.56 -2.04
N ASN A 776 29.47 -16.95 -3.09
CA ASN A 776 28.62 -15.75 -3.01
C ASN A 776 27.33 -15.99 -2.22
N ASN A 777 26.81 -17.21 -2.23
CA ASN A 777 25.61 -17.60 -1.50
C ASN A 777 25.93 -18.17 -0.11
N MET A 778 27.14 -17.95 0.40
CA MET A 778 27.58 -18.43 1.71
C MET A 778 28.00 -17.29 2.62
N LEU A 779 27.58 -17.37 3.89
CA LEU A 779 28.07 -16.47 4.94
C LEU A 779 29.18 -17.14 5.74
N TYR A 780 30.20 -16.37 6.07
CA TYR A 780 31.35 -16.77 6.86
C TYR A 780 31.49 -15.84 8.07
N ASN A 781 31.85 -16.41 9.21
CA ASN A 781 32.12 -15.65 10.42
C ASN A 781 33.65 -15.63 10.67
N PRO A 782 34.32 -14.47 10.50
CA PRO A 782 35.78 -14.38 10.63
C PRO A 782 36.32 -14.71 12.02
N GLN A 783 35.52 -14.52 13.07
CA GLN A 783 35.93 -14.77 14.46
C GLN A 783 35.95 -16.27 14.76
N THR A 784 34.91 -16.98 14.32
CA THR A 784 34.80 -18.44 14.50
C THR A 784 35.53 -19.21 13.41
N LYS A 785 35.84 -18.57 12.29
CA LYS A 785 36.41 -19.14 11.07
C LYS A 785 35.56 -20.25 10.45
N ARG A 786 34.23 -20.09 10.49
CA ARG A 786 33.25 -21.09 10.05
C ARG A 786 32.25 -20.50 9.08
N ILE A 787 31.72 -21.36 8.21
CA ILE A 787 30.54 -21.04 7.39
C ILE A 787 29.30 -21.07 8.30
N THR A 788 28.54 -19.98 8.28
CA THR A 788 27.35 -19.79 9.12
C THR A 788 26.05 -19.89 8.34
N ALA A 789 26.07 -19.66 7.02
CA ALA A 789 24.87 -19.79 6.21
C ALA A 789 25.10 -20.29 4.78
N LEU A 790 24.09 -20.98 4.24
CA LEU A 790 23.88 -21.27 2.82
C LEU A 790 22.54 -20.62 2.42
N LEU A 791 22.59 -19.74 1.42
CA LEU A 791 21.50 -18.83 1.03
C LEU A 791 21.08 -19.04 -0.44
N ASP A 792 20.01 -18.37 -0.84
CA ASP A 792 19.52 -18.25 -2.22
C ASP A 792 19.14 -19.55 -2.96
N PHE A 793 18.03 -20.16 -2.53
CA PHE A 793 17.49 -21.39 -3.14
C PHE A 793 16.57 -21.12 -4.35
N ASP A 794 16.62 -19.93 -4.94
CA ASP A 794 15.63 -19.47 -5.91
C ASP A 794 15.71 -20.24 -7.25
N TRP A 795 16.89 -20.74 -7.60
CA TRP A 795 17.13 -21.58 -8.79
C TRP A 795 17.13 -23.08 -8.50
N SER A 796 16.84 -23.46 -7.26
CA SER A 796 16.84 -24.87 -6.87
C SER A 796 15.84 -25.67 -7.69
N SER A 797 16.18 -26.93 -7.95
CA SER A 797 15.32 -27.86 -8.66
C SER A 797 15.61 -29.29 -8.22
N VAL A 798 14.71 -30.19 -8.57
CA VAL A 798 14.85 -31.62 -8.36
C VAL A 798 15.17 -32.24 -9.70
N THR A 799 16.41 -32.71 -9.87
CA THR A 799 16.89 -33.26 -11.14
C THR A 799 18.12 -34.16 -10.95
N HIS A 800 18.74 -34.58 -12.05
CA HIS A 800 19.96 -35.37 -12.03
C HIS A 800 21.09 -34.62 -11.28
N PRO A 801 21.70 -35.19 -10.23
CA PRO A 801 22.65 -34.47 -9.36
C PRO A 801 23.89 -33.90 -10.07
N ALA A 802 24.29 -34.47 -11.21
CA ALA A 802 25.38 -33.93 -12.02
C ALA A 802 25.13 -32.49 -12.50
N HIS A 803 23.87 -32.03 -12.53
CA HIS A 803 23.52 -30.70 -13.02
C HIS A 803 24.15 -29.57 -12.19
N GLU A 804 24.46 -29.79 -10.91
CA GLU A 804 25.12 -28.79 -10.07
C GLU A 804 26.48 -28.37 -10.65
N PHE A 805 27.22 -29.31 -11.25
CA PHE A 805 28.55 -29.06 -11.83
C PHE A 805 28.51 -28.26 -13.14
N PHE A 806 27.32 -28.01 -13.70
CA PHE A 806 27.14 -27.15 -14.88
C PHE A 806 26.90 -25.69 -14.51
N THR A 807 26.44 -25.42 -13.29
CA THR A 807 25.98 -24.08 -12.89
C THR A 807 26.73 -23.50 -11.70
N SER A 808 27.38 -24.33 -10.89
CA SER A 808 27.88 -23.97 -9.56
C SER A 808 29.39 -24.21 -9.45
N PHE A 809 30.03 -23.90 -8.32
CA PHE A 809 31.46 -24.19 -8.09
C PHE A 809 32.51 -23.50 -8.98
N HIS A 810 32.20 -22.45 -9.73
CA HIS A 810 33.27 -21.71 -10.46
C HIS A 810 34.33 -21.13 -9.53
N ASP A 811 33.90 -20.70 -8.34
CA ASP A 811 34.78 -19.98 -7.40
C ASP A 811 35.85 -20.89 -6.79
N VAL A 812 35.68 -22.22 -6.95
CA VAL A 812 36.62 -23.26 -6.51
C VAL A 812 37.13 -24.10 -7.69
N HIS A 813 36.88 -23.67 -8.92
CA HIS A 813 37.23 -24.39 -10.16
C HIS A 813 36.72 -25.84 -10.20
N GLY A 814 35.52 -26.07 -9.68
CA GLY A 814 34.87 -27.38 -9.63
C GLY A 814 33.91 -27.65 -10.77
N ARG A 815 33.81 -26.76 -11.77
CA ARG A 815 32.90 -26.91 -12.90
C ARG A 815 33.46 -27.84 -13.96
N VAL A 816 32.58 -28.46 -14.74
CA VAL A 816 33.01 -29.27 -15.88
C VAL A 816 33.32 -28.45 -17.13
N ASP A 817 32.94 -27.16 -17.19
CA ASP A 817 33.14 -26.28 -18.35
C ASP A 817 34.36 -25.34 -18.24
N GLU A 818 35.37 -25.72 -17.45
CA GLU A 818 36.64 -24.99 -17.33
C GLU A 818 37.30 -24.74 -18.69
N ALA A 819 37.92 -23.56 -18.82
CA ALA A 819 38.52 -23.10 -20.07
C ALA A 819 39.80 -23.86 -20.44
N SER A 820 40.61 -24.28 -19.46
CA SER A 820 41.75 -25.18 -19.71
C SER A 820 41.23 -26.57 -20.04
N GLU A 821 41.60 -27.08 -21.21
CA GLU A 821 41.25 -28.44 -21.63
C GLU A 821 41.87 -29.48 -20.69
N LYS A 822 43.09 -29.24 -20.19
CA LYS A 822 43.80 -30.14 -19.28
C LYS A 822 43.12 -30.20 -17.91
N LEU A 823 42.77 -29.04 -17.35
CA LEU A 823 42.03 -28.96 -16.10
C LEU A 823 40.65 -29.61 -16.22
N ARG A 824 39.94 -29.34 -17.32
CA ARG A 824 38.66 -29.97 -17.62
C ARG A 824 38.77 -31.49 -17.68
N LYS A 825 39.80 -32.03 -18.35
CA LYS A 825 40.07 -33.48 -18.39
C LYS A 825 40.33 -34.05 -17.00
N ALA A 826 41.11 -33.35 -16.16
CA ALA A 826 41.38 -33.75 -14.78
C ALA A 826 40.09 -33.77 -13.93
N ILE A 827 39.19 -32.79 -14.10
CA ILE A 827 37.89 -32.76 -13.41
C ILE A 827 37.00 -33.93 -13.87
N PHE A 828 36.97 -34.24 -15.16
CA PHE A 828 36.19 -35.37 -15.69
C PHE A 828 36.70 -36.74 -15.24
N SER A 829 38.03 -36.93 -15.18
CA SER A 829 38.63 -38.17 -14.73
C SER A 829 38.72 -38.28 -13.21
N GLY A 830 38.68 -37.15 -12.50
CA GLY A 830 39.07 -37.06 -11.08
C GLY A 830 40.56 -37.33 -10.85
N ASP A 831 41.39 -37.21 -11.89
CA ASP A 831 42.83 -37.44 -11.84
C ASP A 831 43.60 -36.13 -12.02
N PHE A 832 44.12 -35.63 -10.90
CA PHE A 832 44.98 -34.45 -10.82
C PHE A 832 46.47 -34.81 -10.65
N GLY A 833 46.88 -36.03 -11.03
CA GLY A 833 48.26 -36.50 -10.93
C GLY A 833 49.22 -35.82 -11.90
N ASN A 834 48.70 -35.27 -13.00
CA ASN A 834 49.48 -34.45 -13.93
C ASN A 834 49.69 -33.04 -13.34
N HIS A 835 50.89 -32.49 -13.51
CA HIS A 835 51.14 -31.09 -13.15
C HIS A 835 50.57 -30.17 -14.24
N PRO A 836 50.01 -29.00 -13.86
CA PRO A 836 49.62 -27.96 -14.84
C PRO A 836 50.86 -27.50 -15.62
N ASP A 837 50.67 -27.10 -16.88
CA ASP A 837 51.76 -26.53 -17.68
C ASP A 837 52.18 -25.14 -17.13
N GLU A 838 53.40 -24.66 -17.40
CA GLU A 838 53.92 -23.40 -16.82
C GLU A 838 53.04 -22.18 -17.14
N ASP A 839 52.33 -22.20 -18.27
CA ASP A 839 51.43 -21.15 -18.75
C ASP A 839 49.97 -21.29 -18.26
N GLU A 840 49.64 -22.38 -17.56
CA GLU A 840 48.31 -22.60 -16.99
C GLU A 840 48.14 -21.91 -15.62
N ASP A 841 46.88 -21.61 -15.29
CA ASP A 841 46.52 -21.03 -14.00
C ASP A 841 46.76 -22.03 -12.85
N GLN A 842 47.92 -21.88 -12.23
CA GLN A 842 48.40 -22.71 -11.13
C GLN A 842 47.47 -22.67 -9.91
N GLU A 843 46.83 -21.51 -9.64
CA GLU A 843 45.91 -21.38 -8.51
C GLU A 843 44.60 -22.11 -8.80
N ALA A 844 44.06 -21.97 -10.01
CA ALA A 844 42.87 -22.68 -10.45
C ALA A 844 43.04 -24.21 -10.34
N TRP A 845 44.16 -24.75 -10.82
CA TRP A 845 44.47 -26.18 -10.70
C TRP A 845 44.50 -26.63 -9.24
N LYS A 846 45.16 -25.85 -8.39
CA LYS A 846 45.32 -26.16 -6.96
C LYS A 846 43.98 -26.11 -6.23
N LEU A 847 43.10 -25.17 -6.56
CA LEU A 847 41.75 -25.06 -6.01
C LEU A 847 40.89 -26.25 -6.45
N ALA A 848 40.85 -26.55 -7.75
CA ALA A 848 40.08 -27.67 -8.31
C ALA A 848 40.49 -29.02 -7.70
N LYS A 849 41.80 -29.27 -7.59
CA LYS A 849 42.32 -30.48 -6.94
C LYS A 849 41.90 -30.54 -5.47
N THR A 850 42.00 -29.43 -4.75
CA THR A 850 41.63 -29.37 -3.32
C THR A 850 40.13 -29.61 -3.13
N TRP A 851 39.31 -29.09 -4.04
CA TRP A 851 37.87 -29.33 -4.08
C TRP A 851 37.54 -30.82 -4.33
N ASP A 852 38.15 -31.44 -5.34
CA ASP A 852 37.94 -32.86 -5.66
C ASP A 852 38.35 -33.77 -4.49
N ASP A 853 39.56 -33.54 -3.94
CA ASP A 853 40.09 -34.28 -2.79
C ASP A 853 39.15 -34.15 -1.58
N ALA A 854 38.62 -32.95 -1.32
CA ALA A 854 37.70 -32.69 -0.21
C ALA A 854 36.33 -33.36 -0.43
N LEU A 855 35.78 -33.32 -1.64
CA LEU A 855 34.53 -34.03 -1.96
C LEU A 855 34.68 -35.54 -1.77
N LYS A 856 35.77 -36.10 -2.28
CA LYS A 856 36.11 -37.52 -2.10
C LYS A 856 36.20 -37.88 -0.63
N GLN A 857 36.90 -37.06 0.17
CA GLN A 857 37.06 -37.28 1.61
C GLN A 857 35.72 -37.29 2.36
N HIS A 858 34.77 -36.43 1.97
CA HIS A 858 33.44 -36.34 2.59
C HIS A 858 32.41 -37.30 1.98
N GLY A 859 32.82 -38.12 1.00
CA GLY A 859 31.95 -39.06 0.30
C GLY A 859 30.83 -38.36 -0.47
N GLY A 860 31.12 -37.20 -1.05
CA GLY A 860 30.29 -36.56 -2.08
C GLY A 860 30.56 -37.18 -3.44
N LYS A 861 29.55 -37.17 -4.32
CA LYS A 861 29.72 -37.57 -5.73
C LYS A 861 30.41 -36.46 -6.50
N ARG A 862 31.43 -36.83 -7.26
CA ARG A 862 32.24 -35.97 -8.13
C ARG A 862 31.83 -36.16 -9.59
N PRO A 863 32.28 -35.29 -10.52
CA PRO A 863 31.99 -35.43 -11.94
C PRO A 863 32.30 -36.83 -12.50
N CYS A 864 33.45 -37.40 -12.14
CA CYS A 864 33.87 -38.74 -12.57
C CYS A 864 33.01 -39.90 -12.05
N ASP A 865 32.17 -39.67 -11.03
CA ASP A 865 31.27 -40.68 -10.47
C ASP A 865 29.93 -40.76 -11.23
N PHE A 866 29.68 -39.87 -12.21
CA PHE A 866 28.46 -39.85 -13.02
C PHE A 866 28.70 -40.38 -14.43
N LYS A 867 28.02 -41.47 -14.78
CA LYS A 867 28.01 -41.99 -16.15
C LYS A 867 27.37 -41.00 -17.12
N GLY A 868 27.98 -40.84 -18.30
CA GLY A 868 27.49 -39.97 -19.36
C GLY A 868 27.60 -38.47 -19.07
N ILE A 869 28.40 -38.04 -18.09
CA ILE A 869 28.51 -36.62 -17.71
C ILE A 869 29.03 -35.72 -18.84
N GLU A 870 29.95 -36.20 -19.68
CA GLU A 870 30.43 -35.46 -20.86
C GLU A 870 29.29 -35.24 -21.87
N LEU A 871 28.43 -36.25 -22.07
CA LEU A 871 27.23 -36.11 -22.89
C LEU A 871 26.28 -35.07 -22.29
N LEU A 872 26.05 -35.12 -20.98
CA LEU A 872 25.18 -34.15 -20.29
C LEU A 872 25.71 -32.72 -20.39
N GLN A 873 27.02 -32.53 -20.28
CA GLN A 873 27.66 -31.24 -20.54
C GLN A 873 27.44 -30.80 -21.99
N GLY A 874 27.63 -31.71 -22.96
CA GLY A 874 27.35 -31.44 -24.37
C GLY A 874 25.91 -30.99 -24.62
N LEU A 875 24.93 -31.67 -24.01
CA LEU A 875 23.52 -31.30 -24.06
C LEU A 875 23.25 -29.94 -23.39
N TRP A 876 23.89 -29.66 -22.25
CA TRP A 876 23.79 -28.37 -21.57
C TRP A 876 24.29 -27.23 -22.45
N ASN A 877 25.50 -27.38 -23.02
CA ASN A 877 26.10 -26.42 -23.94
C ASN A 877 25.24 -26.21 -25.18
N PHE A 878 24.61 -27.28 -25.69
CA PHE A 878 23.69 -27.19 -26.82
C PHE A 878 22.46 -26.35 -26.49
N VAL A 879 21.80 -26.59 -25.35
CA VAL A 879 20.64 -25.80 -24.91
C VAL A 879 21.00 -24.32 -24.77
N TYR A 880 22.14 -24.00 -24.13
CA TYR A 880 22.62 -22.62 -23.99
C TYR A 880 22.97 -21.97 -25.33
N SER A 881 23.39 -22.76 -26.33
CA SER A 881 23.69 -22.27 -27.67
C SER A 881 22.45 -21.94 -28.49
N ILE A 882 21.26 -22.48 -28.14
CA ILE A 882 20.01 -22.17 -28.87
C ILE A 882 19.63 -20.70 -28.69
N CYS A 883 19.78 -20.13 -27.48
CA CYS A 883 19.53 -18.72 -27.24
C CYS A 883 20.59 -18.14 -26.29
N PRO A 884 21.83 -17.92 -26.76
CA PRO A 884 22.88 -17.39 -25.92
C PRO A 884 22.55 -15.95 -25.54
N PHE A 885 22.86 -15.56 -24.30
CA PHE A 885 22.50 -14.24 -23.77
C PHE A 885 23.00 -13.08 -24.66
N GLU A 886 24.17 -13.25 -25.30
CA GLU A 886 24.73 -12.27 -26.23
C GLU A 886 23.90 -12.03 -27.50
N LEU A 887 23.08 -12.99 -27.93
CA LEU A 887 22.23 -12.88 -29.13
C LEU A 887 20.72 -12.79 -28.79
N GLY A 888 20.32 -13.23 -27.59
CA GLY A 888 18.94 -13.17 -27.10
C GLY A 888 18.59 -11.86 -26.39
N SER A 889 19.54 -11.21 -25.73
CA SER A 889 19.29 -10.02 -24.92
C SER A 889 19.22 -8.73 -25.74
N LYS A 890 18.08 -8.04 -25.70
CA LYS A 890 17.90 -6.71 -26.34
C LYS A 890 18.96 -5.70 -25.89
N VAL A 891 19.38 -5.76 -24.62
CA VAL A 891 20.41 -4.87 -24.06
C VAL A 891 21.78 -5.16 -24.69
N MET A 892 22.12 -6.44 -24.90
CA MET A 892 23.40 -6.81 -25.52
C MET A 892 23.41 -6.50 -27.02
N LEU A 893 22.29 -6.73 -27.71
CA LEU A 893 22.15 -6.37 -29.12
C LEU A 893 22.31 -4.86 -29.34
N PHE A 894 21.83 -4.02 -28.41
CA PHE A 894 22.02 -2.57 -28.48
C PHE A 894 23.50 -2.15 -28.36
N ARG A 895 24.34 -2.94 -27.68
CA ARG A 895 25.76 -2.64 -27.46
C ARG A 895 26.67 -3.10 -28.60
N ARG A 896 26.17 -3.87 -29.57
CA ARG A 896 26.95 -4.43 -30.68
C ARG A 896 26.58 -3.76 -32.01
N SER A 897 27.55 -3.68 -32.90
CA SER A 897 27.25 -3.32 -34.29
C SER A 897 26.45 -4.44 -34.97
N LYS A 898 25.73 -4.09 -36.03
CA LYS A 898 24.98 -5.07 -36.85
C LYS A 898 25.91 -6.15 -37.41
N LYS A 899 27.11 -5.76 -37.89
CA LYS A 899 28.12 -6.67 -38.45
C LYS A 899 28.64 -7.67 -37.41
N GLU A 900 28.95 -7.22 -36.19
CA GLU A 900 29.39 -8.11 -35.11
C GLU A 900 28.28 -9.08 -34.69
N SER A 901 27.04 -8.61 -34.66
CA SER A 901 25.87 -9.41 -34.29
C SER A 901 25.59 -10.51 -35.33
N GLU A 902 25.66 -10.18 -36.62
CA GLU A 902 25.50 -11.15 -37.72
C GLU A 902 26.65 -12.17 -37.75
N ALA A 903 27.90 -11.75 -37.53
CA ALA A 903 29.04 -12.66 -37.44
C ALA A 903 28.93 -13.60 -36.24
N ALA A 904 28.49 -13.09 -35.08
CA ALA A 904 28.26 -13.91 -33.90
C ALA A 904 27.09 -14.90 -34.10
N LYS A 905 26.01 -14.48 -34.76
CA LYS A 905 24.90 -15.36 -35.15
C LYS A 905 25.40 -16.52 -36.04
N ALA A 906 26.15 -16.22 -37.10
CA ALA A 906 26.68 -17.24 -38.00
C ALA A 906 27.62 -18.24 -37.29
N ARG A 907 28.46 -17.73 -36.37
CA ARG A 907 29.33 -18.57 -35.53
C ARG A 907 28.51 -19.54 -34.67
N VAL A 908 27.50 -19.04 -33.96
CA VAL A 908 26.64 -19.85 -33.08
C VAL A 908 25.83 -20.86 -33.90
N GLU A 909 25.30 -20.44 -35.06
CA GLU A 909 24.60 -21.36 -35.97
C GLU A 909 25.49 -22.51 -36.43
N GLY A 910 26.74 -22.20 -36.79
CA GLY A 910 27.76 -23.20 -37.12
C GLY A 910 28.08 -24.14 -35.97
N GLN A 911 28.13 -23.64 -34.73
CA GLN A 911 28.33 -24.44 -33.53
C GLN A 911 27.16 -25.40 -33.29
N ILE A 912 25.92 -24.91 -33.33
CA ILE A 912 24.71 -25.74 -33.22
C ILE A 912 24.70 -26.82 -34.30
N SER A 913 24.96 -26.42 -35.55
CA SER A 913 25.03 -27.34 -36.69
C SER A 913 26.06 -28.45 -36.49
N LYS A 914 27.26 -28.10 -35.98
CA LYS A 914 28.33 -29.06 -35.68
C LYS A 914 27.93 -30.05 -34.59
N MET A 915 27.29 -29.58 -33.51
CA MET A 915 26.81 -30.44 -32.42
C MET A 915 25.74 -31.42 -32.91
N LEU A 916 24.75 -30.93 -33.68
CA LEU A 916 23.69 -31.74 -34.26
C LEU A 916 24.22 -32.81 -35.22
N SER A 917 25.17 -32.45 -36.09
CA SER A 917 25.83 -33.40 -36.99
C SER A 917 26.58 -34.49 -36.20
N GLY A 918 27.25 -34.12 -35.11
CA GLY A 918 27.92 -35.07 -34.20
C GLY A 918 26.96 -36.07 -33.54
N TRP A 919 25.67 -35.74 -33.44
CA TRP A 919 24.62 -36.62 -32.93
C TRP A 919 23.78 -37.27 -34.04
N GLY A 920 24.19 -37.15 -35.30
CA GLY A 920 23.53 -37.80 -36.44
C GLY A 920 22.20 -37.15 -36.84
N VAL A 921 22.11 -35.82 -36.77
CA VAL A 921 20.96 -35.00 -37.19
C VAL A 921 21.38 -33.98 -38.24
#